data_AF-A0A495R338-F1
#
_entry.id   AF-A0A495R338-F1
#
_cell.length_a   1.000
_cell.length_b   1.000
_cell.length_c   1.000
_cell.angle_alpha   90.00
_cell.angle_beta   90.00
_cell.angle_gamma   90.00
#
_symmetry.space_group_name_H-M   'P 1'
#
loop_
_entity.id
_entity.type
_entity.pdbx_description
1 polymer ?
#
loop_
_entity_poly.entity_id
_entity_poly.type
_entity_poly.pdbx_seq_one_letter_code
_entity_poly.pdbx_strand_id
1 'polypeptide(L)'
;MSDPDSGPTDPEAVLEELAGLPTLAHPTASPDGSEVACYYDVSGRNELHVLDVEAGTHEQWSDGDVPRNARWHVEWDADGERVFFHLDDDGNEQNDVYAIDRDGSVEAVVEMDGQVVLQDVGEDGETLLVGSTRDGQMNLYSHNLASGETSKITDYDRAVHTGLLSPDGSQLAYATNETDDFDNMDVYVSDADGSDPETLEIGVTGAEAAPADWGPNGDRLLVMDNSSDLSRCGVYDLRTDAVTWFGGEYEEEPQAFLPDGKRFLAVRTREATKLPVVYDIETGDARELDLPAGVASFGRMGGDPILGEDRLLALHTTPTRRPELLAYDLTTDETEPLVEAEYGPFSPDAFADAEYFTIESDGVPETRQAAVEHDPYDTLDIGCLLYDSGERPSPLIVNPHGGPRGMDSKSFDLYTQFLVQRGFSVLQVNYRGSTGHGREFIRELYDDWGGAEQGDVASAAEHVLSTREWLDEDRVVVFGGSYGGYSAYWQLVQYPDLYDAGVAWIGLTDLEDQYENTMAHYRTELMRRTWVLRRRTRTCTRNGRPSPTSTTSTPRCSSSTASTTAGSPFRRPGCSAMPSKTRATPKDRTARSSTGSSVRRATHPQTSSRRNGCSASSTTSSVGESGPKRSLPTTESGGVEALIILPVDRFWQRWAGRVAPRVAVRSPTTAQGSRETRTRSGSAHTGHSKVKSAVRSTASPRTSPTAWTFPRRSSTR
;
A
#
# COMPACT_ATOMS: atom_id res chain seq x y z
N MET A 1 -9.91 24.49 -32.34
CA MET A 1 -9.02 23.35 -32.64
C MET A 1 -8.06 23.33 -31.48
N SER A 2 -8.36 22.51 -30.48
CA SER A 2 -7.50 22.23 -29.34
C SER A 2 -6.24 21.53 -29.84
N ASP A 3 -5.13 21.79 -29.17
CA ASP A 3 -3.84 21.13 -29.41
C ASP A 3 -4.02 19.63 -29.18
N PRO A 4 -3.57 18.74 -30.09
CA PRO A 4 -3.62 17.30 -29.85
C PRO A 4 -2.75 16.85 -28.66
N ASP A 5 -1.87 17.71 -28.14
CA ASP A 5 -1.04 17.47 -26.95
C ASP A 5 -1.68 17.93 -25.63
N SER A 6 -2.82 18.63 -25.67
CA SER A 6 -3.55 18.95 -24.44
C SER A 6 -4.53 17.82 -24.16
N GLY A 7 -4.15 16.88 -23.29
CA GLY A 7 -5.02 15.80 -22.83
C GLY A 7 -6.36 16.29 -22.22
N PRO A 8 -7.20 15.39 -21.69
CA PRO A 8 -8.47 15.79 -21.10
C PRO A 8 -8.25 16.87 -20.02
N THR A 9 -9.09 17.90 -20.04
CA THR A 9 -9.04 19.02 -19.07
C THR A 9 -10.22 19.01 -18.11
N ASP A 10 -11.27 18.24 -18.43
CA ASP A 10 -12.42 18.04 -17.56
C ASP A 10 -12.03 17.08 -16.42
N PRO A 11 -12.27 17.41 -15.14
CA PRO A 11 -11.84 16.60 -14.02
C PRO A 11 -12.37 15.16 -14.00
N GLU A 12 -13.63 14.97 -14.40
CA GLU A 12 -14.27 13.66 -14.46
C GLU A 12 -13.65 12.80 -15.56
N ALA A 13 -13.48 13.37 -16.76
CA ALA A 13 -12.77 12.71 -17.85
C ALA A 13 -11.31 12.36 -17.51
N VAL A 14 -10.56 13.25 -16.83
CA VAL A 14 -9.19 12.93 -16.40
C VAL A 14 -9.17 11.79 -15.40
N LEU A 15 -10.10 11.77 -14.43
CA LEU A 15 -10.19 10.67 -13.48
C LEU A 15 -10.51 9.36 -14.18
N GLU A 16 -11.52 9.36 -15.05
CA GLU A 16 -11.93 8.17 -15.79
C GLU A 16 -10.79 7.63 -16.67
N GLU A 17 -10.11 8.50 -17.41
CA GLU A 17 -8.99 8.10 -18.27
C GLU A 17 -7.80 7.60 -17.46
N LEU A 18 -7.45 8.27 -16.35
CA LEU A 18 -6.31 7.87 -15.51
C LEU A 18 -6.60 6.57 -14.73
N ALA A 19 -7.80 6.45 -14.15
CA ALA A 19 -8.21 5.26 -13.39
C ALA A 19 -8.59 4.07 -14.30
N GLY A 20 -8.88 4.32 -15.57
CA GLY A 20 -9.10 3.29 -16.58
C GLY A 20 -7.82 2.77 -17.23
N LEU A 21 -6.66 3.36 -16.92
CA LEU A 21 -5.38 2.83 -17.40
C LEU A 21 -5.06 1.50 -16.71
N PRO A 22 -4.51 0.53 -17.44
CA PRO A 22 -4.36 -0.79 -16.88
C PRO A 22 -3.21 -0.87 -15.88
N THR A 23 -3.39 -1.67 -14.84
CA THR A 23 -2.46 -2.01 -13.78
C THR A 23 -2.00 -3.46 -13.92
N LEU A 24 -0.69 -3.66 -13.70
CA LEU A 24 -0.05 -4.97 -13.65
C LEU A 24 0.36 -5.25 -12.20
N ALA A 25 0.11 -6.47 -11.74
CA ALA A 25 0.43 -6.89 -10.37
C ALA A 25 1.01 -8.31 -10.33
N HIS A 26 1.94 -8.50 -9.38
CA HIS A 26 2.55 -9.79 -9.05
C HIS A 26 3.13 -10.57 -10.24
N PRO A 27 4.03 -9.98 -11.05
CA PRO A 27 4.71 -10.73 -12.09
C PRO A 27 5.66 -11.77 -11.50
N THR A 28 5.65 -12.99 -12.05
CA THR A 28 6.54 -14.09 -11.67
C THR A 28 7.02 -14.87 -12.91
N ALA A 29 8.32 -15.15 -12.97
CA ALA A 29 8.91 -15.97 -14.02
C ALA A 29 8.47 -17.44 -13.88
N SER A 30 8.31 -18.13 -15.01
CA SER A 30 8.19 -19.59 -15.06
C SER A 30 9.49 -20.26 -14.58
N PRO A 31 9.46 -21.54 -14.16
CA PRO A 31 10.67 -22.24 -13.70
C PRO A 31 11.83 -22.26 -14.71
N ASP A 32 11.53 -22.16 -16.01
CA ASP A 32 12.53 -22.10 -17.07
C ASP A 32 12.86 -20.66 -17.55
N GLY A 33 12.20 -19.65 -16.98
CA GLY A 33 12.37 -18.23 -17.28
C GLY A 33 11.84 -17.79 -18.65
N SER A 34 11.13 -18.65 -19.38
CA SER A 34 10.64 -18.36 -20.73
C SER A 34 9.29 -17.64 -20.77
N GLU A 35 8.50 -17.77 -19.71
CA GLU A 35 7.19 -17.15 -19.56
C GLU A 35 7.10 -16.35 -18.24
N VAL A 36 6.18 -15.38 -18.17
CA VAL A 36 5.87 -14.62 -16.96
C VAL A 36 4.37 -14.62 -16.72
N ALA A 37 3.92 -15.06 -15.55
CA ALA A 37 2.53 -14.94 -15.12
C ALA A 37 2.34 -13.64 -14.34
N CYS A 38 1.23 -12.94 -14.56
CA CYS A 38 0.86 -11.77 -13.76
C CYS A 38 -0.64 -11.53 -13.80
N TYR A 39 -1.15 -10.74 -12.84
CA TYR A 39 -2.43 -10.09 -13.03
C TYR A 39 -2.28 -8.84 -13.88
N TYR A 40 -3.17 -8.68 -14.85
CA TYR A 40 -3.22 -7.52 -15.71
C TYR A 40 -4.68 -7.21 -16.04
N ASP A 41 -5.09 -5.95 -15.94
CA ASP A 41 -6.50 -5.54 -15.97
C ASP A 41 -6.93 -4.84 -17.28
N VAL A 42 -6.25 -5.13 -18.40
CA VAL A 42 -6.55 -4.56 -19.72
C VAL A 42 -7.99 -4.75 -20.19
N SER A 43 -8.72 -5.71 -19.62
CA SER A 43 -10.14 -5.96 -19.90
C SER A 43 -11.10 -5.05 -19.10
N GLY A 44 -10.57 -4.20 -18.21
CA GLY A 44 -11.34 -3.40 -17.23
C GLY A 44 -11.60 -4.13 -15.91
N ARG A 45 -10.98 -5.29 -15.71
CA ARG A 45 -10.91 -6.06 -14.46
C ARG A 45 -9.62 -6.88 -14.46
N ASN A 46 -9.12 -7.21 -13.28
CA ASN A 46 -7.98 -8.13 -13.16
C ASN A 46 -8.29 -9.47 -13.82
N GLU A 47 -7.40 -9.88 -14.72
CA GLU A 47 -7.31 -11.21 -15.33
C GLU A 47 -5.87 -11.72 -15.19
N LEU A 48 -5.69 -13.04 -15.22
CA LEU A 48 -4.37 -13.66 -15.26
C LEU A 48 -3.89 -13.74 -16.71
N HIS A 49 -2.71 -13.17 -16.94
CA HIS A 49 -2.03 -13.16 -18.22
C HIS A 49 -0.70 -13.90 -18.10
N VAL A 50 -0.32 -14.58 -19.19
CA VAL A 50 1.00 -15.19 -19.36
C VAL A 50 1.70 -14.52 -20.53
N LEU A 51 2.92 -14.05 -20.29
CA LEU A 51 3.76 -13.33 -21.24
C LEU A 51 4.88 -14.24 -21.70
N ASP A 52 5.10 -14.32 -23.01
CA ASP A 52 6.28 -14.96 -23.61
C ASP A 52 7.43 -13.94 -23.63
N VAL A 53 8.53 -14.28 -22.96
CA VAL A 53 9.67 -13.39 -22.73
C VAL A 53 10.45 -13.12 -24.03
N GLU A 54 10.53 -14.08 -24.95
CA GLU A 54 11.26 -13.90 -26.21
C GLU A 54 10.40 -13.24 -27.30
N ALA A 55 9.12 -13.60 -27.36
CA ALA A 55 8.20 -13.09 -28.36
C ALA A 55 7.65 -11.70 -28.01
N GLY A 56 7.67 -11.31 -26.72
CA GLY A 56 7.08 -10.06 -26.24
C GLY A 56 5.55 -10.03 -26.44
N THR A 57 4.91 -11.20 -26.41
CA THR A 57 3.46 -11.35 -26.54
C THR A 57 2.85 -11.84 -25.25
N HIS A 58 1.58 -11.53 -25.02
CA HIS A 58 0.86 -11.98 -23.83
C HIS A 58 -0.48 -12.60 -24.20
N GLU A 59 -0.87 -13.63 -23.46
CA GLU A 59 -2.13 -14.34 -23.60
C GLU A 59 -2.91 -14.24 -22.28
N GLN A 60 -4.21 -13.96 -22.37
CA GLN A 60 -5.10 -13.98 -21.21
C GLN A 60 -5.57 -15.41 -20.98
N TRP A 61 -5.32 -15.98 -19.80
CA TRP A 61 -5.76 -17.33 -19.45
C TRP A 61 -7.13 -17.35 -18.77
N SER A 62 -7.42 -16.38 -17.89
CA SER A 62 -8.69 -16.34 -17.17
C SER A 62 -9.78 -15.54 -17.89
N ASP A 63 -11.05 -15.86 -17.62
CA ASP A 63 -12.21 -15.02 -17.99
C ASP A 63 -13.09 -14.78 -16.76
N GLY A 64 -12.47 -14.11 -15.79
CA GLY A 64 -13.17 -13.58 -14.66
C GLY A 64 -13.31 -14.49 -13.45
N ASP A 65 -12.58 -15.60 -13.46
CA ASP A 65 -12.48 -16.58 -12.39
C ASP A 65 -11.32 -16.30 -11.41
N VAL A 66 -10.65 -15.16 -11.58
CA VAL A 66 -9.59 -14.66 -10.69
C VAL A 66 -10.05 -13.47 -9.85
N PRO A 67 -9.31 -13.10 -8.78
CA PRO A 67 -9.70 -12.01 -7.88
C PRO A 67 -9.93 -10.70 -8.59
N ARG A 68 -10.97 -9.98 -8.17
CA ARG A 68 -11.15 -8.59 -8.60
C ARG A 68 -10.08 -7.66 -8.07
N ASN A 69 -9.51 -7.97 -6.91
CA ASN A 69 -8.43 -7.22 -6.29
C ASN A 69 -7.21 -8.12 -6.19
N ALA A 70 -6.16 -7.82 -6.96
CA ALA A 70 -4.89 -8.56 -6.98
C ALA A 70 -4.06 -8.30 -5.72
N ARG A 71 -4.60 -8.67 -4.55
CA ARG A 71 -3.95 -8.47 -3.25
C ARG A 71 -2.81 -9.45 -3.00
N TRP A 72 -2.98 -10.69 -3.46
CA TRP A 72 -2.04 -11.79 -3.26
C TRP A 72 -1.35 -12.15 -4.57
N HIS A 73 -0.14 -12.68 -4.45
CA HIS A 73 0.69 -13.11 -5.57
C HIS A 73 0.14 -14.37 -6.25
N VAL A 74 0.81 -14.78 -7.32
CA VAL A 74 0.63 -16.03 -8.05
C VAL A 74 1.97 -16.78 -8.10
N GLU A 75 1.94 -18.10 -8.24
CA GLU A 75 3.13 -18.94 -8.42
C GLU A 75 2.91 -19.96 -9.51
N TRP A 76 3.96 -20.32 -10.24
CA TRP A 76 3.90 -21.41 -11.20
C TRP A 76 3.93 -22.77 -10.51
N ASP A 77 3.35 -23.79 -11.14
CA ASP A 77 3.71 -25.17 -10.80
C ASP A 77 5.11 -25.52 -11.33
N ALA A 78 5.66 -26.62 -10.80
CA ALA A 78 7.05 -26.99 -11.05
C ALA A 78 7.37 -27.29 -12.52
N ASP A 79 6.37 -27.69 -13.31
CA ASP A 79 6.49 -27.93 -14.75
C ASP A 79 6.09 -26.73 -15.62
N GLY A 80 5.54 -25.66 -15.03
CA GLY A 80 5.20 -24.42 -15.73
C GLY A 80 3.94 -24.54 -16.61
N GLU A 81 3.07 -25.50 -16.34
CA GLU A 81 1.85 -25.73 -17.12
C GLU A 81 0.62 -25.07 -16.47
N ARG A 82 0.70 -24.74 -15.18
CA ARG A 82 -0.40 -24.10 -14.41
C ARG A 82 0.13 -23.02 -13.49
N VAL A 83 -0.78 -22.15 -13.07
CA VAL A 83 -0.48 -21.07 -12.12
C VAL A 83 -1.42 -21.16 -10.93
N PHE A 84 -0.85 -21.19 -9.73
CA PHE A 84 -1.56 -21.10 -8.46
C PHE A 84 -1.86 -19.65 -8.11
N PHE A 85 -3.06 -19.44 -7.57
CA PHE A 85 -3.53 -18.13 -7.18
C PHE A 85 -4.50 -18.19 -6.00
N HIS A 86 -4.84 -17.03 -5.45
CA HIS A 86 -5.70 -16.92 -4.27
C HIS A 86 -7.08 -16.45 -4.69
N LEU A 87 -8.16 -16.94 -4.09
CA LEU A 87 -9.50 -16.40 -4.29
C LEU A 87 -10.23 -16.26 -2.96
N ASP A 88 -10.87 -15.12 -2.74
CA ASP A 88 -11.65 -14.83 -1.53
C ASP A 88 -13.13 -14.54 -1.84
N ASP A 89 -13.94 -14.40 -0.79
CA ASP A 89 -15.36 -14.04 -0.92
C ASP A 89 -15.57 -12.55 -0.59
N ASP A 90 -15.71 -11.74 -1.65
CA ASP A 90 -16.05 -10.32 -1.61
C ASP A 90 -15.05 -9.46 -0.78
N GLY A 91 -13.75 -9.73 -0.91
CA GLY A 91 -12.71 -8.94 -0.24
C GLY A 91 -12.67 -9.17 1.27
N ASN A 92 -13.10 -10.35 1.75
CA ASN A 92 -13.02 -10.71 3.17
C ASN A 92 -11.61 -11.14 3.61
N GLU A 93 -10.67 -11.27 2.66
CA GLU A 93 -9.29 -11.72 2.84
C GLU A 93 -9.16 -13.13 3.43
N GLN A 94 -10.24 -13.92 3.44
CA GLN A 94 -10.24 -15.34 3.78
C GLN A 94 -10.06 -16.13 2.48
N ASN A 95 -8.87 -16.05 1.89
CA ASN A 95 -8.64 -16.71 0.61
C ASN A 95 -8.43 -18.23 0.78
N ASP A 96 -8.77 -18.95 -0.28
CA ASP A 96 -8.33 -20.32 -0.57
C ASP A 96 -7.35 -20.31 -1.76
N VAL A 97 -6.66 -21.43 -2.02
CA VAL A 97 -5.71 -21.55 -3.14
C VAL A 97 -6.36 -22.32 -4.30
N TYR A 98 -6.28 -21.74 -5.49
CA TYR A 98 -6.78 -22.25 -6.75
C TYR A 98 -5.64 -22.42 -7.75
N ALA A 99 -5.86 -23.21 -8.80
CA ALA A 99 -4.98 -23.32 -9.95
C ALA A 99 -5.75 -22.93 -11.23
N ILE A 100 -5.03 -22.38 -12.20
CA ILE A 100 -5.51 -22.18 -13.56
C ILE A 100 -4.55 -22.83 -14.57
N ASP A 101 -5.13 -23.58 -15.52
CA ASP A 101 -4.42 -24.16 -16.65
C ASP A 101 -4.38 -23.21 -17.85
N ARG A 102 -3.50 -23.51 -18.82
CA ARG A 102 -3.35 -22.76 -20.07
C ARG A 102 -4.61 -22.69 -20.95
N ASP A 103 -5.55 -23.62 -20.79
CA ASP A 103 -6.84 -23.59 -21.51
C ASP A 103 -7.92 -22.76 -20.78
N GLY A 104 -7.57 -22.18 -19.63
CA GLY A 104 -8.44 -21.38 -18.77
C GLY A 104 -9.25 -22.19 -17.76
N SER A 105 -9.06 -23.52 -17.64
CA SER A 105 -9.72 -24.26 -16.57
C SER A 105 -9.22 -23.85 -15.20
N VAL A 106 -10.15 -23.57 -14.29
CA VAL A 106 -9.88 -23.20 -12.90
C VAL A 106 -10.40 -24.26 -11.96
N GLU A 107 -9.58 -24.65 -10.99
CA GLU A 107 -9.97 -25.57 -9.91
C GLU A 107 -9.48 -25.10 -8.54
N ALA A 108 -10.25 -25.43 -7.50
CA ALA A 108 -9.82 -25.24 -6.12
C ALA A 108 -8.81 -26.34 -5.75
N VAL A 109 -7.67 -25.95 -5.19
CA VAL A 109 -6.58 -26.86 -4.84
C VAL A 109 -6.53 -27.07 -3.32
N VAL A 110 -6.55 -25.98 -2.55
CA VAL A 110 -6.53 -26.04 -1.09
C VAL A 110 -7.63 -25.16 -0.51
N GLU A 111 -8.61 -25.81 0.12
CA GLU A 111 -9.70 -25.16 0.85
C GLU A 111 -9.66 -25.56 2.33
N MET A 112 -9.69 -24.57 3.23
CA MET A 112 -9.64 -24.80 4.67
C MET A 112 -10.59 -23.85 5.44
N ASP A 113 -11.01 -24.24 6.64
CA ASP A 113 -11.83 -23.39 7.53
C ASP A 113 -11.00 -22.23 8.13
N GLY A 114 -10.53 -21.30 7.31
CA GLY A 114 -9.71 -20.14 7.68
C GLY A 114 -8.94 -19.61 6.47
N GLN A 115 -8.25 -18.48 6.64
CA GLN A 115 -7.40 -17.95 5.58
C GLN A 115 -6.33 -18.99 5.20
N VAL A 116 -6.13 -19.17 3.89
CA VAL A 116 -5.04 -19.94 3.29
C VAL A 116 -4.20 -18.98 2.43
N VAL A 117 -2.89 -19.09 2.55
CA VAL A 117 -1.92 -18.29 1.82
C VAL A 117 -0.86 -19.23 1.28
N LEU A 118 -0.64 -19.24 -0.03
CA LEU A 118 0.47 -19.95 -0.65
C LEU A 118 1.80 -19.41 -0.12
N GLN A 119 2.71 -20.31 0.24
CA GLN A 119 4.05 -19.96 0.73
C GLN A 119 5.12 -20.38 -0.27
N ASP A 120 5.01 -21.60 -0.81
CA ASP A 120 5.98 -22.12 -1.76
C ASP A 120 5.43 -23.31 -2.54
N VAL A 121 6.05 -23.61 -3.68
CA VAL A 121 5.77 -24.75 -4.56
C VAL A 121 7.02 -25.61 -4.67
N GLY A 122 6.92 -26.89 -4.29
CA GLY A 122 8.05 -27.81 -4.36
C GLY A 122 8.46 -28.11 -5.81
N GLU A 123 9.77 -28.13 -6.07
CA GLU A 123 10.34 -28.57 -7.36
C GLU A 123 10.04 -30.05 -7.68
N ASP A 124 9.55 -30.81 -6.70
CA ASP A 124 9.06 -32.18 -6.88
C ASP A 124 7.78 -32.27 -7.72
N GLY A 125 7.07 -31.16 -7.92
CA GLY A 125 5.79 -31.08 -8.63
C GLY A 125 4.63 -31.75 -7.88
N GLU A 126 4.83 -32.14 -6.63
CA GLU A 126 3.84 -32.82 -5.80
C GLU A 126 3.47 -32.04 -4.54
N THR A 127 4.33 -31.15 -4.06
CA THR A 127 4.18 -30.51 -2.75
C THR A 127 3.84 -29.02 -2.87
N LEU A 128 2.77 -28.59 -2.20
CA LEU A 128 2.49 -27.18 -1.93
C LEU A 128 2.67 -26.87 -0.45
N LEU A 129 3.37 -25.79 -0.14
CA LEU A 129 3.46 -25.25 1.21
C LEU A 129 2.48 -24.08 1.34
N VAL A 130 1.62 -24.13 2.35
CA VAL A 130 0.62 -23.09 2.62
C VAL A 130 0.64 -22.66 4.07
N GLY A 131 0.47 -21.37 4.33
CA GLY A 131 0.13 -20.82 5.64
C GLY A 131 -1.38 -20.85 5.83
N SER A 132 -1.87 -21.29 6.99
CA SER A 132 -3.30 -21.19 7.30
C SER A 132 -3.61 -20.84 8.74
N THR A 133 -4.69 -20.08 8.93
CA THR A 133 -5.28 -19.77 10.24
C THR A 133 -6.35 -20.78 10.68
N ARG A 134 -6.54 -21.90 9.98
CA ARG A 134 -7.59 -22.90 10.29
C ARG A 134 -7.64 -23.29 11.77
N ASP A 135 -6.46 -23.48 12.37
CA ASP A 135 -6.32 -23.92 13.76
C ASP A 135 -6.11 -22.75 14.74
N GLY A 136 -6.43 -21.52 14.33
CA GLY A 136 -6.50 -20.32 15.17
C GLY A 136 -5.38 -19.31 14.96
N GLN A 137 -4.14 -19.75 14.72
CA GLN A 137 -2.98 -18.91 14.40
C GLN A 137 -2.36 -19.36 13.08
N MET A 138 -1.78 -18.40 12.33
CA MET A 138 -1.08 -18.67 11.08
C MET A 138 0.08 -19.64 11.33
N ASN A 139 -0.01 -20.83 10.72
CA ASN A 139 0.99 -21.88 10.78
C ASN A 139 1.09 -22.57 9.41
N LEU A 140 2.18 -23.29 9.17
CA LEU A 140 2.43 -23.97 7.91
C LEU A 140 1.73 -25.32 7.83
N TYR A 141 1.28 -25.64 6.63
CA TYR A 141 0.69 -26.91 6.21
C TYR A 141 1.32 -27.31 4.88
N SER A 142 1.55 -28.60 4.70
CA SER A 142 1.96 -29.19 3.42
C SER A 142 0.73 -29.83 2.79
N HIS A 143 0.51 -29.57 1.51
CA HIS A 143 -0.53 -30.17 0.70
C HIS A 143 0.09 -30.99 -0.43
N ASN A 144 -0.27 -32.27 -0.53
CA ASN A 144 0.19 -33.13 -1.60
C ASN A 144 -0.81 -33.11 -2.77
N LEU A 145 -0.39 -32.56 -3.91
CA LEU A 145 -1.21 -32.37 -5.11
C LEU A 145 -1.78 -33.68 -5.67
N ALA A 146 -1.01 -34.78 -5.60
CA ALA A 146 -1.43 -36.06 -6.17
C ALA A 146 -2.54 -36.76 -5.36
N SER A 147 -2.47 -36.65 -4.03
CA SER A 147 -3.40 -37.31 -3.10
C SER A 147 -4.53 -36.40 -2.60
N GLY A 148 -4.33 -35.08 -2.65
CA GLY A 148 -5.20 -34.07 -2.05
C GLY A 148 -5.11 -34.02 -0.51
N GLU A 149 -4.11 -34.67 0.10
CA GLU A 149 -3.95 -34.68 1.56
C GLU A 149 -3.21 -33.42 2.04
N THR A 150 -3.78 -32.75 3.05
CA THR A 150 -3.15 -31.60 3.74
C THR A 150 -2.77 -31.97 5.17
N SER A 151 -1.50 -31.83 5.50
CA SER A 151 -0.92 -32.08 6.83
C SER A 151 -0.41 -30.81 7.47
N LYS A 152 -0.60 -30.67 8.79
CA LYS A 152 -0.06 -29.53 9.56
C LYS A 152 1.43 -29.76 9.84
N ILE A 153 2.24 -28.74 9.58
CA ILE A 153 3.71 -28.79 9.72
C ILE A 153 4.14 -28.09 11.01
N THR A 154 3.66 -26.87 11.26
CA THR A 154 4.05 -26.10 12.45
C THR A 154 2.88 -25.89 13.41
N ASP A 155 3.16 -25.71 14.70
CA ASP A 155 2.15 -25.44 15.72
C ASP A 155 2.63 -24.42 16.76
N TYR A 156 2.85 -23.18 16.31
CA TYR A 156 3.28 -22.07 17.13
C TYR A 156 2.12 -21.18 17.60
N ASP A 157 2.27 -20.61 18.79
CA ASP A 157 1.34 -19.61 19.35
C ASP A 157 1.44 -18.24 18.63
N ARG A 158 2.58 -17.99 17.97
CA ARG A 158 2.82 -16.82 17.10
C ARG A 158 2.70 -17.20 15.64
N ALA A 159 2.41 -16.19 14.83
CA ALA A 159 2.29 -16.37 13.39
C ALA A 159 3.62 -16.80 12.80
N VAL A 160 3.58 -17.85 11.97
CA VAL A 160 4.65 -18.14 11.02
C VAL A 160 4.44 -17.23 9.81
N HIS A 161 5.47 -16.48 9.40
CA HIS A 161 5.35 -15.40 8.41
C HIS A 161 5.86 -15.76 7.00
N THR A 162 6.83 -16.66 6.91
CA THR A 162 7.46 -17.14 5.67
C THR A 162 7.68 -18.64 5.81
N GLY A 163 7.51 -19.41 4.74
CA GLY A 163 7.94 -20.80 4.65
C GLY A 163 8.49 -21.09 3.25
N LEU A 164 9.66 -21.72 3.19
CA LEU A 164 10.37 -22.06 1.95
C LEU A 164 10.79 -23.54 1.99
N LEU A 165 10.54 -24.27 0.91
CA LEU A 165 11.01 -25.63 0.68
C LEU A 165 12.45 -25.59 0.15
N SER A 166 13.28 -26.53 0.62
CA SER A 166 14.59 -26.74 -0.01
C SER A 166 14.41 -27.23 -1.46
N PRO A 167 15.39 -27.01 -2.36
CA PRO A 167 15.28 -27.45 -3.76
C PRO A 167 15.03 -28.96 -3.92
N ASP A 168 15.52 -29.78 -2.98
CA ASP A 168 15.28 -31.22 -2.98
C ASP A 168 13.99 -31.65 -2.26
N GLY A 169 13.21 -30.68 -1.76
CA GLY A 169 11.95 -30.88 -1.04
C GLY A 169 12.09 -31.56 0.32
N SER A 170 13.31 -31.72 0.85
CA SER A 170 13.56 -32.50 2.06
C SER A 170 13.52 -31.68 3.35
N GLN A 171 13.69 -30.35 3.27
CA GLN A 171 13.73 -29.45 4.40
C GLN A 171 12.85 -28.22 4.18
N LEU A 172 12.57 -27.52 5.28
CA LEU A 172 11.85 -26.25 5.30
C LEU A 172 12.67 -25.19 6.02
N ALA A 173 12.63 -23.95 5.53
CA ALA A 173 13.08 -22.77 6.25
C ALA A 173 11.89 -21.83 6.51
N TYR A 174 11.74 -21.36 7.73
CA TYR A 174 10.62 -20.48 8.10
C TYR A 174 10.98 -19.49 9.20
N ALA A 175 10.13 -18.48 9.39
CA ALA A 175 10.32 -17.46 10.43
C ALA A 175 9.14 -17.43 11.41
N THR A 176 9.44 -17.48 12.71
CA THR A 176 8.46 -17.37 13.80
C THR A 176 9.09 -16.74 15.05
N ASN A 177 8.33 -16.63 16.13
CA ASN A 177 8.79 -16.07 17.41
C ASN A 177 8.29 -16.91 18.59
N GLU A 178 9.20 -17.50 19.34
CA GLU A 178 8.90 -18.23 20.58
C GLU A 178 9.30 -17.47 21.85
N THR A 179 9.85 -16.27 21.69
CA THR A 179 10.31 -15.44 22.81
C THR A 179 9.18 -14.62 23.42
N ASP A 180 9.40 -14.13 24.64
CA ASP A 180 8.51 -13.16 25.29
C ASP A 180 8.65 -11.75 24.69
N ASP A 181 9.69 -11.49 23.90
CA ASP A 181 9.86 -10.24 23.17
C ASP A 181 9.04 -10.31 21.90
N PHE A 182 7.99 -9.49 21.83
CA PHE A 182 7.10 -9.50 20.68
C PHE A 182 7.81 -9.06 19.41
N ASP A 183 8.83 -8.21 19.47
CA ASP A 183 9.54 -7.71 18.28
C ASP A 183 10.46 -8.74 17.65
N ASN A 184 10.76 -9.81 18.38
CA ASN A 184 11.63 -10.86 17.91
C ASN A 184 11.03 -11.62 16.72
N MET A 185 11.88 -12.02 15.78
CA MET A 185 11.62 -13.05 14.77
C MET A 185 12.92 -13.82 14.56
N ASP A 186 12.86 -15.15 14.64
CA ASP A 186 14.01 -16.03 14.41
C ASP A 186 13.74 -16.92 13.18
N VAL A 187 14.83 -17.35 12.55
CA VAL A 187 14.79 -18.31 11.43
C VAL A 187 14.92 -19.72 11.98
N TYR A 188 14.10 -20.62 11.47
CA TYR A 188 14.10 -22.03 11.78
C TYR A 188 14.32 -22.85 10.52
N VAL A 189 14.96 -24.01 10.68
CA VAL A 189 15.03 -25.07 9.68
C VAL A 189 14.48 -26.35 10.28
N SER A 190 13.71 -27.12 9.51
CA SER A 190 13.18 -28.43 9.92
C SER A 190 13.21 -29.41 8.75
N ASP A 191 12.94 -30.68 9.02
CA ASP A 191 12.55 -31.63 7.96
C ASP A 191 11.24 -31.18 7.31
N ALA A 192 10.99 -31.61 6.07
CA ALA A 192 9.80 -31.21 5.31
C ALA A 192 8.46 -31.65 5.93
N ASP A 193 8.47 -32.67 6.79
CA ASP A 193 7.31 -33.09 7.57
C ASP A 193 7.11 -32.29 8.88
N GLY A 194 7.97 -31.29 9.12
CA GLY A 194 7.98 -30.44 10.32
C GLY A 194 8.70 -31.05 11.53
N SER A 195 9.30 -32.24 11.37
CA SER A 195 10.09 -32.84 12.44
C SER A 195 11.48 -32.20 12.58
N ASP A 196 12.09 -32.41 13.74
CA ASP A 196 13.40 -31.91 14.12
C ASP A 196 13.65 -30.40 13.81
N PRO A 197 12.76 -29.48 14.29
CA PRO A 197 12.94 -28.05 14.07
C PRO A 197 14.13 -27.51 14.89
N GLU A 198 15.00 -26.77 14.21
CA GLU A 198 16.18 -26.11 14.78
C GLU A 198 16.13 -24.62 14.49
N THR A 199 16.36 -23.79 15.52
CA THR A 199 16.52 -22.34 15.34
C THR A 199 17.95 -22.04 14.92
N LEU A 200 18.13 -21.23 13.87
CA LEU A 200 19.45 -20.78 13.43
C LEU A 200 19.93 -19.63 14.33
N GLU A 201 21.21 -19.61 14.70
CA GLU A 201 21.80 -18.52 15.50
C GLU A 201 22.03 -17.25 14.65
N ILE A 202 20.93 -16.58 14.31
CA ILE A 202 20.92 -15.36 13.50
C ILE A 202 20.45 -14.18 14.35
N GLY A 203 21.25 -13.11 14.36
CA GLY A 203 20.87 -11.84 14.99
C GLY A 203 20.89 -11.88 16.53
N VAL A 204 20.09 -11.01 17.14
CA VAL A 204 19.94 -10.89 18.60
C VAL A 204 18.47 -10.84 18.98
N THR A 205 18.12 -11.29 20.19
CA THR A 205 16.73 -11.25 20.65
C THR A 205 16.14 -9.84 20.56
N GLY A 206 14.94 -9.74 20.00
CA GLY A 206 14.23 -8.49 19.70
C GLY A 206 14.62 -7.88 18.35
N ALA A 207 15.53 -8.47 17.60
CA ALA A 207 15.69 -8.22 16.16
C ALA A 207 14.72 -9.11 15.38
N GLU A 208 14.52 -8.74 14.12
CA GLU A 208 13.80 -9.55 13.16
C GLU A 208 14.82 -10.20 12.23
N ALA A 209 14.70 -11.51 12.07
CA ALA A 209 15.37 -12.29 11.04
C ALA A 209 14.33 -13.12 10.27
N ALA A 210 14.58 -13.33 8.99
CA ALA A 210 13.73 -14.16 8.13
C ALA A 210 14.56 -14.82 7.02
N PRO A 211 14.19 -16.04 6.58
CA PRO A 211 14.73 -16.61 5.35
C PRO A 211 14.10 -15.89 4.14
N ALA A 212 14.88 -15.80 3.06
CA ALA A 212 14.46 -15.18 1.82
C ALA A 212 14.52 -16.15 0.64
N ASP A 213 15.53 -17.03 0.60
CA ASP A 213 15.70 -17.99 -0.47
C ASP A 213 16.64 -19.15 -0.08
N TRP A 214 16.53 -20.28 -0.75
CA TRP A 214 17.46 -21.39 -0.67
C TRP A 214 18.53 -21.29 -1.76
N GLY A 215 19.77 -21.58 -1.41
CA GLY A 215 20.82 -21.75 -2.41
C GLY A 215 20.49 -22.96 -3.31
N PRO A 216 20.90 -22.95 -4.59
CA PRO A 216 20.51 -23.98 -5.56
C PRO A 216 20.99 -25.41 -5.23
N ASN A 217 21.89 -25.56 -4.26
CA ASN A 217 22.36 -26.87 -3.78
C ASN A 217 21.68 -27.31 -2.47
N GLY A 218 20.79 -26.50 -1.89
CA GLY A 218 20.15 -26.75 -0.60
C GLY A 218 21.07 -26.65 0.62
N ASP A 219 22.33 -26.19 0.46
CA ASP A 219 23.31 -26.14 1.56
C ASP A 219 23.51 -24.75 2.18
N ARG A 220 22.83 -23.74 1.63
CA ARG A 220 22.88 -22.36 2.08
C ARG A 220 21.49 -21.73 2.06
N LEU A 221 21.29 -20.74 2.94
CA LEU A 221 20.10 -19.91 3.00
C LEU A 221 20.48 -18.45 2.82
N LEU A 222 19.71 -17.74 2.00
CA LEU A 222 19.71 -16.29 1.97
C LEU A 222 18.78 -15.81 3.08
N VAL A 223 19.28 -14.92 3.93
CA VAL A 223 18.59 -14.46 5.13
C VAL A 223 18.69 -12.95 5.27
N MET A 224 17.72 -12.35 5.95
CA MET A 224 17.76 -10.97 6.39
C MET A 224 17.88 -10.89 7.91
N ASP A 225 18.52 -9.84 8.42
CA ASP A 225 18.41 -9.45 9.83
C ASP A 225 18.50 -7.94 10.03
N ASN A 226 17.94 -7.41 11.13
CA ASN A 226 18.00 -5.99 11.48
C ASN A 226 18.63 -5.71 12.87
N SER A 227 19.52 -6.59 13.34
CA SER A 227 20.20 -6.44 14.63
C SER A 227 21.06 -5.18 14.68
N SER A 228 21.61 -4.76 13.54
CA SER A 228 22.41 -3.55 13.33
C SER A 228 21.59 -2.27 13.14
N ASP A 229 20.31 -2.28 13.53
CA ASP A 229 19.32 -1.23 13.25
C ASP A 229 18.81 -1.25 11.80
N LEU A 230 19.66 -0.94 10.83
CA LEU A 230 19.34 -1.14 9.40
C LEU A 230 19.29 -2.63 9.07
N SER A 231 18.32 -3.05 8.26
CA SER A 231 18.28 -4.42 7.74
C SER A 231 19.45 -4.65 6.78
N ARG A 232 19.96 -5.88 6.76
CA ARG A 232 21.07 -6.30 5.91
C ARG A 232 20.86 -7.72 5.39
N CYS A 233 21.60 -8.08 4.37
CA CYS A 233 21.54 -9.39 3.74
C CYS A 233 22.62 -10.32 4.32
N GLY A 234 22.31 -11.61 4.45
CA GLY A 234 23.25 -12.63 4.90
C GLY A 234 23.13 -13.92 4.10
N VAL A 235 24.25 -14.61 3.92
CA VAL A 235 24.28 -15.98 3.42
C VAL A 235 24.68 -16.89 4.57
N TYR A 236 23.74 -17.72 5.01
CA TYR A 236 23.93 -18.70 6.06
C TYR A 236 24.33 -20.05 5.45
N ASP A 237 25.42 -20.65 5.93
CA ASP A 237 25.92 -21.96 5.50
C ASP A 237 25.53 -23.02 6.54
N LEU A 238 24.65 -23.94 6.13
CA LEU A 238 24.08 -24.98 7.00
C LEU A 238 25.11 -26.03 7.45
N ARG A 239 26.22 -26.16 6.72
CA ARG A 239 27.26 -27.16 7.01
C ARG A 239 28.21 -26.67 8.09
N THR A 240 28.42 -25.37 8.16
CA THR A 240 29.35 -24.71 9.08
C THR A 240 28.65 -23.99 10.22
N ASP A 241 27.32 -23.82 10.15
CA ASP A 241 26.52 -23.08 11.12
C ASP A 241 27.06 -21.65 11.30
N ALA A 242 27.20 -20.96 10.15
CA ALA A 242 27.78 -19.62 10.10
C ALA A 242 27.15 -18.76 9.03
N VAL A 243 26.98 -17.47 9.35
CA VAL A 243 26.46 -16.46 8.44
C VAL A 243 27.57 -15.51 7.97
N THR A 244 27.58 -15.22 6.68
CA THR A 244 28.36 -14.14 6.08
C THR A 244 27.44 -12.96 5.78
N TRP A 245 27.72 -11.80 6.37
CA TRP A 245 26.89 -10.60 6.23
C TRP A 245 27.37 -9.70 5.09
N PHE A 246 26.42 -9.10 4.38
CA PHE A 246 26.61 -8.17 3.27
C PHE A 246 25.79 -6.89 3.52
N GLY A 247 26.27 -5.75 3.02
CA GLY A 247 25.60 -4.47 3.20
C GLY A 247 25.81 -3.85 4.59
N GLY A 248 24.80 -3.14 5.09
CA GLY A 248 24.79 -2.48 6.41
C GLY A 248 25.07 -0.98 6.40
N GLU A 249 25.33 -0.38 5.24
CA GLU A 249 25.35 1.08 5.08
C GLU A 249 23.96 1.66 4.77
N TYR A 250 23.09 0.83 4.20
CA TYR A 250 21.71 1.15 3.83
C TYR A 250 20.79 0.03 4.32
N GLU A 251 19.50 0.32 4.39
CA GLU A 251 18.48 -0.71 4.62
C GLU A 251 18.35 -1.57 3.35
N GLU A 252 18.64 -2.86 3.49
CA GLU A 252 18.64 -3.83 2.39
C GLU A 252 17.82 -5.07 2.69
N GLU A 253 17.14 -5.58 1.67
CA GLU A 253 16.32 -6.79 1.73
C GLU A 253 16.79 -7.79 0.65
N PRO A 254 17.19 -9.01 1.02
CA PRO A 254 17.50 -10.05 0.05
C PRO A 254 16.26 -10.47 -0.74
N GLN A 255 16.43 -10.84 -2.02
CA GLN A 255 15.34 -11.29 -2.89
C GLN A 255 15.53 -12.74 -3.33
N ALA A 256 16.64 -13.07 -4.01
CA ALA A 256 16.88 -14.41 -4.54
C ALA A 256 18.37 -14.66 -4.80
N PHE A 257 18.82 -15.92 -4.74
CA PHE A 257 20.07 -16.33 -5.34
C PHE A 257 19.97 -16.25 -6.87
N LEU A 258 21.10 -15.95 -7.53
CA LEU A 258 21.20 -16.18 -8.96
C LEU A 258 21.48 -17.67 -9.23
N PRO A 259 21.12 -18.20 -10.42
CA PRO A 259 21.29 -19.63 -10.74
C PRO A 259 22.69 -20.20 -10.55
N ASP A 260 23.73 -19.35 -10.62
CA ASP A 260 25.11 -19.77 -10.38
C ASP A 260 25.44 -20.10 -8.92
N GLY A 261 24.57 -19.71 -7.97
CA GLY A 261 24.74 -19.86 -6.53
C GLY A 261 25.92 -19.05 -5.94
N LYS A 262 26.54 -18.17 -6.72
CA LYS A 262 27.68 -17.33 -6.32
C LYS A 262 27.30 -15.87 -6.14
N ARG A 263 26.15 -15.49 -6.69
CA ARG A 263 25.59 -14.16 -6.58
C ARG A 263 24.19 -14.20 -6.00
N PHE A 264 23.74 -13.08 -5.45
CA PHE A 264 22.35 -12.90 -5.05
C PHE A 264 21.88 -11.49 -5.35
N LEU A 265 20.57 -11.36 -5.54
CA LEU A 265 19.84 -10.12 -5.72
C LEU A 265 19.33 -9.60 -4.37
N ALA A 266 19.48 -8.31 -4.14
CA ALA A 266 18.90 -7.58 -3.03
C ALA A 266 18.28 -6.26 -3.50
N VAL A 267 17.42 -5.69 -2.66
CA VAL A 267 16.86 -4.34 -2.85
C VAL A 267 17.40 -3.43 -1.77
N ARG A 268 17.99 -2.31 -2.17
CA ARG A 268 18.50 -1.25 -1.32
C ARG A 268 17.51 -0.09 -1.26
N THR A 269 17.18 0.35 -0.05
CA THR A 269 16.35 1.54 0.18
C THR A 269 17.22 2.75 0.50
N ARG A 270 17.03 3.85 -0.25
CA ARG A 270 17.72 5.14 -0.02
C ARG A 270 16.87 6.31 -0.52
N GLU A 271 16.66 7.35 0.29
CA GLU A 271 15.93 8.57 -0.12
C GLU A 271 14.57 8.27 -0.78
N ALA A 272 13.80 7.36 -0.17
CA ALA A 272 12.52 6.87 -0.67
C ALA A 272 12.58 6.19 -2.06
N THR A 273 13.77 5.76 -2.50
CA THR A 273 13.98 4.91 -3.69
C THR A 273 14.28 3.47 -3.28
N LYS A 274 13.96 2.52 -4.16
CA LYS A 274 14.30 1.10 -4.04
C LYS A 274 15.12 0.67 -5.25
N LEU A 275 16.40 0.42 -5.03
CA LEU A 275 17.41 0.15 -6.06
C LEU A 275 17.84 -1.32 -6.00
N PRO A 276 17.84 -2.05 -7.12
CA PRO A 276 18.37 -3.40 -7.14
C PRO A 276 19.89 -3.41 -6.99
N VAL A 277 20.40 -4.37 -6.22
CA VAL A 277 21.83 -4.59 -6.00
C VAL A 277 22.14 -6.06 -6.17
N VAL A 278 23.18 -6.39 -6.94
CA VAL A 278 23.70 -7.75 -7.02
C VAL A 278 25.01 -7.83 -6.25
N TYR A 279 25.10 -8.83 -5.38
CA TYR A 279 26.30 -9.12 -4.60
C TYR A 279 27.03 -10.35 -5.15
N ASP A 280 28.36 -10.28 -5.19
CA ASP A 280 29.21 -11.47 -5.31
C ASP A 280 29.54 -12.00 -3.90
N ILE A 281 29.22 -13.26 -3.65
CA ILE A 281 29.35 -13.87 -2.32
C ILE A 281 30.82 -14.09 -1.95
N GLU A 282 31.69 -14.40 -2.92
CA GLU A 282 33.09 -14.72 -2.67
C GLU A 282 33.90 -13.44 -2.41
N THR A 283 33.68 -12.40 -3.20
CA THR A 283 34.43 -11.14 -3.08
C THR A 283 33.79 -10.15 -2.11
N GLY A 284 32.47 -10.23 -1.91
CA GLY A 284 31.69 -9.24 -1.18
C GLY A 284 31.41 -7.96 -1.98
N ASP A 285 31.73 -7.94 -3.28
CA ASP A 285 31.50 -6.79 -4.13
C ASP A 285 30.00 -6.60 -4.38
N ALA A 286 29.55 -5.35 -4.29
CA ALA A 286 28.17 -4.94 -4.56
C ALA A 286 28.11 -4.13 -5.85
N ARG A 287 27.11 -4.40 -6.69
CA ARG A 287 26.80 -3.64 -7.90
C ARG A 287 25.34 -3.18 -7.89
N GLU A 288 25.13 -1.87 -7.76
CA GLU A 288 23.82 -1.26 -8.03
C GLU A 288 23.51 -1.37 -9.54
N LEU A 289 22.30 -1.78 -9.89
CA LEU A 289 21.86 -1.90 -11.28
C LEU A 289 21.49 -0.52 -11.86
N ASP A 290 21.71 -0.32 -13.16
CA ASP A 290 21.48 0.94 -13.87
C ASP A 290 20.00 1.11 -14.25
N LEU A 291 19.17 1.40 -13.24
CA LEU A 291 17.78 1.78 -13.42
C LEU A 291 17.56 3.24 -13.00
N PRO A 292 16.62 3.96 -13.65
CA PRO A 292 16.25 5.30 -13.19
C PRO A 292 15.84 5.29 -11.72
N ALA A 293 16.25 6.33 -10.98
CA ALA A 293 15.92 6.45 -9.56
C ALA A 293 14.39 6.44 -9.36
N GLY A 294 13.91 5.45 -8.61
CA GLY A 294 12.49 5.15 -8.44
C GLY A 294 12.33 3.93 -7.56
N VAL A 295 11.36 3.08 -7.89
CA VAL A 295 11.09 1.84 -7.18
C VAL A 295 11.20 0.66 -8.14
N ALA A 296 12.19 -0.20 -7.92
CA ALA A 296 12.21 -1.56 -8.46
C ALA A 296 11.63 -2.53 -7.43
N SER A 297 10.78 -3.45 -7.88
CA SER A 297 10.18 -4.50 -7.04
C SER A 297 10.38 -5.87 -7.68
N PHE A 298 10.62 -6.84 -6.80
CA PHE A 298 10.74 -8.27 -7.05
C PHE A 298 9.79 -8.96 -6.06
N GLY A 299 9.23 -10.12 -6.38
CA GLY A 299 8.06 -10.73 -5.71
C GLY A 299 8.15 -10.93 -4.19
N ARG A 300 7.95 -9.86 -3.40
CA ARG A 300 8.19 -9.81 -1.94
C ARG A 300 7.30 -10.74 -1.09
N MET A 301 6.35 -11.43 -1.71
CA MET A 301 5.42 -12.35 -1.05
C MET A 301 5.28 -13.65 -1.81
N GLY A 302 6.18 -13.92 -2.75
CA GLY A 302 6.02 -14.88 -3.83
C GLY A 302 6.30 -14.19 -5.17
N GLY A 303 6.86 -14.95 -6.10
CA GLY A 303 7.21 -14.53 -7.45
C GLY A 303 8.71 -14.54 -7.72
N ASP A 304 9.12 -15.37 -8.68
CA ASP A 304 10.50 -15.58 -9.08
C ASP A 304 11.00 -14.42 -9.96
N PRO A 305 12.08 -13.70 -9.56
CA PRO A 305 12.67 -12.63 -10.34
C PRO A 305 13.67 -13.12 -11.40
N ILE A 306 13.90 -14.42 -11.56
CA ILE A 306 14.95 -14.98 -12.42
C ILE A 306 14.39 -15.39 -13.78
N LEU A 307 14.87 -14.73 -14.85
CA LEU A 307 14.58 -15.11 -16.24
C LEU A 307 15.67 -15.99 -16.87
N GLY A 308 16.81 -16.13 -16.20
CA GLY A 308 17.97 -16.90 -16.66
C GLY A 308 19.24 -16.57 -15.89
N GLU A 309 20.39 -17.12 -16.33
CA GLU A 309 21.67 -17.02 -15.60
C GLU A 309 22.11 -15.57 -15.30
N ASP A 310 21.87 -14.66 -16.24
CA ASP A 310 22.21 -13.23 -16.13
C ASP A 310 21.02 -12.32 -16.52
N ARG A 311 19.78 -12.81 -16.39
CA ARG A 311 18.57 -12.04 -16.73
C ARG A 311 17.60 -12.00 -15.57
N LEU A 312 17.13 -10.80 -15.24
CA LEU A 312 16.19 -10.56 -14.14
C LEU A 312 14.88 -9.97 -14.63
N LEU A 313 13.78 -10.37 -14.00
CA LEU A 313 12.46 -9.76 -14.13
C LEU A 313 12.34 -8.64 -13.10
N ALA A 314 12.03 -7.42 -13.52
CA ALA A 314 11.88 -6.27 -12.63
C ALA A 314 10.61 -5.47 -12.96
N LEU A 315 9.76 -5.25 -11.96
CA LEU A 315 8.72 -4.23 -12.05
C LEU A 315 9.31 -2.89 -11.61
N HIS A 316 9.34 -1.90 -12.49
CA HIS A 316 9.94 -0.59 -12.22
C HIS A 316 8.94 0.55 -12.39
N THR A 317 9.04 1.56 -11.53
CA THR A 317 8.22 2.79 -11.61
C THR A 317 8.97 3.97 -11.03
N THR A 318 8.62 5.19 -11.47
CA THR A 318 9.06 6.46 -10.87
C THR A 318 7.82 7.32 -10.58
N PRO A 319 7.92 8.48 -9.89
CA PRO A 319 6.78 9.36 -9.69
C PRO A 319 6.08 9.77 -11.00
N THR A 320 6.84 9.87 -12.09
CA THR A 320 6.37 10.31 -13.42
C THR A 320 6.22 9.18 -14.44
N ARG A 321 6.68 7.97 -14.13
CA ARG A 321 6.57 6.80 -15.00
C ARG A 321 5.72 5.73 -14.34
N ARG A 322 4.61 5.40 -15.01
CA ARG A 322 3.76 4.28 -14.60
C ARG A 322 4.56 2.97 -14.59
N PRO A 323 4.10 1.95 -13.83
CA PRO A 323 4.80 0.67 -13.77
C PRO A 323 5.05 0.08 -15.16
N GLU A 324 6.28 -0.36 -15.39
CA GLU A 324 6.71 -1.13 -16.55
C GLU A 324 7.38 -2.43 -16.09
N LEU A 325 7.15 -3.51 -16.83
CA LEU A 325 7.75 -4.81 -16.57
C LEU A 325 8.96 -4.98 -17.48
N LEU A 326 10.13 -5.17 -16.88
CA LEU A 326 11.42 -5.17 -17.58
C LEU A 326 12.11 -6.53 -17.45
N ALA A 327 12.72 -6.99 -18.54
CA ALA A 327 13.81 -7.94 -18.50
C ALA A 327 15.14 -7.17 -18.48
N TYR A 328 15.92 -7.35 -17.41
CA TYR A 328 17.21 -6.69 -17.20
C TYR A 328 18.35 -7.67 -17.48
N ASP A 329 19.32 -7.29 -18.31
CA ASP A 329 20.52 -8.07 -18.60
C ASP A 329 21.70 -7.62 -17.72
N LEU A 330 22.15 -8.50 -16.82
CA LEU A 330 23.23 -8.22 -15.86
C LEU A 330 24.61 -8.06 -16.51
N THR A 331 24.80 -8.55 -17.73
CA THR A 331 26.08 -8.45 -18.44
C THR A 331 26.25 -7.10 -19.12
N THR A 332 25.16 -6.55 -19.65
CA THR A 332 25.16 -5.36 -20.51
C THR A 332 24.56 -4.12 -19.87
N ASP A 333 23.81 -4.27 -18.76
CA ASP A 333 22.95 -3.24 -18.17
C ASP A 333 21.85 -2.73 -19.13
N GLU A 334 21.51 -3.52 -20.16
CA GLU A 334 20.40 -3.22 -21.05
C GLU A 334 19.08 -3.72 -20.45
N THR A 335 18.02 -2.94 -20.67
CA THR A 335 16.64 -3.29 -20.28
C THR A 335 15.77 -3.46 -21.52
N GLU A 336 14.95 -4.50 -21.50
CA GLU A 336 13.93 -4.80 -22.51
C GLU A 336 12.55 -4.74 -21.84
N PRO A 337 11.62 -3.87 -22.29
CA PRO A 337 10.27 -3.84 -21.74
C PRO A 337 9.48 -5.06 -22.23
N LEU A 338 9.08 -5.92 -21.29
CA LEU A 338 8.11 -7.00 -21.52
C LEU A 338 6.68 -6.45 -21.53
N VAL A 339 6.41 -5.47 -20.67
CA VAL A 339 5.19 -4.64 -20.70
C VAL A 339 5.60 -3.19 -20.57
N GLU A 340 5.31 -2.41 -21.60
CA GLU A 340 5.56 -0.97 -21.58
C GLU A 340 4.58 -0.25 -20.64
N ALA A 341 5.04 0.81 -19.99
CA ALA A 341 4.17 1.69 -19.23
C ALA A 341 3.11 2.32 -20.16
N GLU A 342 1.82 2.08 -19.87
CA GLU A 342 0.72 2.65 -20.64
C GLU A 342 0.33 4.03 -20.12
N TYR A 343 0.14 5.01 -21.01
CA TYR A 343 -0.20 6.39 -20.60
C TYR A 343 -1.58 6.83 -21.08
N GLY A 344 -2.27 6.03 -21.90
CA GLY A 344 -3.52 6.41 -22.55
C GLY A 344 -3.40 7.79 -23.24
N PRO A 345 -4.23 8.79 -22.88
CA PRO A 345 -4.17 10.12 -23.47
C PRO A 345 -3.11 11.04 -22.85
N PHE A 346 -2.38 10.61 -21.82
CA PHE A 346 -1.43 11.45 -21.09
C PHE A 346 -0.01 11.33 -21.68
N SER A 347 0.78 12.40 -21.54
CA SER A 347 2.23 12.34 -21.74
C SER A 347 2.91 12.03 -20.39
N PRO A 348 3.99 11.24 -20.34
CA PRO A 348 4.78 11.06 -19.11
C PRO A 348 5.24 12.40 -18.50
N ASP A 349 5.55 13.39 -19.36
CA ASP A 349 5.96 14.73 -18.94
C ASP A 349 4.83 15.54 -18.25
N ALA A 350 3.59 15.05 -18.30
CA ALA A 350 2.45 15.69 -17.64
C ALA A 350 2.33 15.32 -16.16
N PHE A 351 3.08 14.31 -15.69
CA PHE A 351 3.08 13.88 -14.30
C PHE A 351 4.10 14.66 -13.47
N ALA A 352 3.74 14.98 -12.23
CA ALA A 352 4.64 15.68 -11.33
C ALA A 352 5.67 14.73 -10.75
N ASP A 353 6.92 15.17 -10.75
CA ASP A 353 8.00 14.49 -10.03
C ASP A 353 7.94 14.81 -8.52
N ALA A 354 8.62 13.99 -7.72
CA ALA A 354 8.66 14.13 -6.27
C ALA A 354 10.00 14.69 -5.79
N GLU A 355 9.97 15.86 -5.15
CA GLU A 355 11.12 16.37 -4.40
C GLU A 355 11.24 15.60 -3.08
N TYR A 356 12.34 14.88 -2.88
CA TYR A 356 12.67 14.30 -1.58
C TYR A 356 13.52 15.26 -0.74
N PHE A 357 13.15 15.43 0.52
CA PHE A 357 13.93 16.18 1.51
C PHE A 357 13.64 15.63 2.91
N THR A 358 14.45 16.03 3.88
CA THR A 358 14.23 15.72 5.29
C THR A 358 13.97 17.00 6.09
N ILE A 359 13.22 16.86 7.18
CA ILE A 359 13.10 17.89 8.21
C ILE A 359 13.51 17.34 9.56
N GLU A 360 14.08 18.16 10.42
CA GLU A 360 14.28 17.82 11.82
C GLU A 360 12.95 18.00 12.58
N SER A 361 12.49 16.97 13.28
CA SER A 361 11.28 17.02 14.11
C SER A 361 11.48 16.30 15.45
N ASP A 362 11.11 16.98 16.53
CA ASP A 362 10.98 16.40 17.88
C ASP A 362 9.54 15.97 18.21
N GLY A 363 8.66 15.97 17.21
CA GLY A 363 7.24 15.61 17.34
C GLY A 363 6.38 16.72 17.94
N VAL A 364 6.89 17.94 18.13
CA VAL A 364 6.11 19.08 18.63
C VAL A 364 6.10 20.21 17.59
N PRO A 365 5.01 20.40 16.84
CA PRO A 365 4.90 21.46 15.84
C PRO A 365 4.71 22.85 16.49
N GLU A 366 4.84 23.91 15.71
CA GLU A 366 4.55 25.28 16.16
C GLU A 366 3.06 25.48 16.45
N THR A 367 2.19 24.81 15.68
CA THR A 367 0.74 24.81 15.89
C THR A 367 0.39 24.19 17.23
N ARG A 368 -0.53 24.85 17.93
CA ARG A 368 -0.99 24.40 19.24
C ARG A 368 -1.59 23.00 19.19
N GLN A 369 -1.08 22.11 20.05
CA GLN A 369 -1.67 20.82 20.36
C GLN A 369 -3.00 20.98 21.13
N ALA A 370 -4.11 20.57 20.51
CA ALA A 370 -5.46 20.79 21.05
C ALA A 370 -6.00 19.65 21.92
N ALA A 371 -5.56 18.41 21.70
CA ALA A 371 -6.10 17.23 22.39
C ALA A 371 -5.09 16.54 23.33
N VAL A 372 -3.87 16.25 22.84
CA VAL A 372 -2.85 15.56 23.63
C VAL A 372 -1.54 16.34 23.63
N GLU A 373 -1.30 17.12 24.68
CA GLU A 373 -0.03 17.84 24.86
C GLU A 373 1.06 16.85 25.33
N HIS A 374 2.29 17.04 24.83
CA HIS A 374 3.46 16.27 25.25
C HIS A 374 4.74 17.08 25.17
N ASP A 375 5.74 16.67 25.94
CA ASP A 375 7.08 17.23 25.82
C ASP A 375 7.72 16.77 24.48
N PRO A 376 8.67 17.55 23.94
CA PRO A 376 9.51 17.12 22.82
C PRO A 376 10.14 15.74 23.03
N TYR A 377 10.18 14.97 21.96
CA TYR A 377 10.87 13.69 21.88
C TYR A 377 12.30 13.91 21.38
N ASP A 378 13.03 12.82 21.13
CA ASP A 378 14.28 12.92 20.40
C ASP A 378 14.01 13.48 18.99
N THR A 379 14.88 14.38 18.56
CA THR A 379 14.83 15.00 17.24
C THR A 379 15.29 13.99 16.20
N LEU A 380 14.46 13.74 15.20
CA LEU A 380 14.71 12.81 14.11
C LEU A 380 14.61 13.53 12.76
N ASP A 381 15.33 13.00 11.77
CA ASP A 381 15.14 13.38 10.37
C ASP A 381 13.91 12.66 9.80
N ILE A 382 12.89 13.44 9.41
CA ILE A 382 11.64 12.93 8.84
C ILE A 382 11.69 13.08 7.32
N GLY A 383 11.68 11.95 6.62
CA GLY A 383 11.65 11.91 5.15
C GLY A 383 10.32 12.41 4.58
N CYS A 384 10.39 13.29 3.58
CA CYS A 384 9.22 13.89 2.94
C CYS A 384 9.33 13.81 1.42
N LEU A 385 8.20 13.62 0.74
CA LEU A 385 8.07 13.76 -0.71
C LEU A 385 7.07 14.87 -1.02
N LEU A 386 7.50 15.94 -1.69
CA LEU A 386 6.64 17.04 -2.11
C LEU A 386 6.44 17.04 -3.62
N TYR A 387 5.18 16.99 -4.04
CA TYR A 387 4.73 17.09 -5.42
C TYR A 387 4.19 18.49 -5.68
N ASP A 388 4.79 19.18 -6.65
CA ASP A 388 4.38 20.52 -7.07
C ASP A 388 3.31 20.45 -8.17
N SER A 389 2.15 21.08 -7.94
CA SER A 389 1.07 21.11 -8.92
C SER A 389 1.31 22.08 -10.08
N GLY A 390 2.32 22.96 -9.95
CA GLY A 390 2.56 24.08 -10.87
C GLY A 390 1.59 25.25 -10.71
N GLU A 391 0.49 25.10 -9.96
CA GLU A 391 -0.48 26.15 -9.69
C GLU A 391 -0.02 27.08 -8.57
N ARG A 392 -0.42 28.36 -8.63
CA ARG A 392 0.09 29.41 -7.74
C ARG A 392 -1.00 30.42 -7.35
N PRO A 393 -1.43 30.53 -6.08
CA PRO A 393 -1.02 29.70 -4.94
C PRO A 393 -1.67 28.31 -4.98
N SER A 394 -0.90 27.28 -4.64
CA SER A 394 -1.33 25.87 -4.66
C SER A 394 -1.92 25.48 -3.28
N PRO A 395 -3.16 24.97 -3.19
CA PRO A 395 -3.63 24.31 -1.98
C PRO A 395 -2.79 23.07 -1.67
N LEU A 396 -2.61 22.74 -0.38
CA LEU A 396 -1.78 21.63 0.07
C LEU A 396 -2.64 20.46 0.56
N ILE A 397 -2.35 19.26 0.07
CA ILE A 397 -2.77 17.99 0.66
C ILE A 397 -1.59 17.41 1.45
N VAL A 398 -1.77 17.19 2.74
CA VAL A 398 -0.83 16.44 3.60
C VAL A 398 -1.31 14.99 3.64
N ASN A 399 -0.48 14.07 3.19
CA ASN A 399 -0.81 12.67 2.98
C ASN A 399 0.07 11.74 3.82
N PRO A 400 -0.32 11.45 5.08
CA PRO A 400 0.34 10.40 5.86
C PRO A 400 -0.05 9.02 5.33
N HIS A 401 0.94 8.18 5.05
CA HIS A 401 0.72 6.84 4.49
C HIS A 401 0.01 5.86 5.46
N GLY A 402 -0.51 4.78 4.88
CA GLY A 402 -1.02 3.62 5.62
C GLY A 402 0.09 2.72 6.17
N GLY A 403 -0.26 1.77 7.03
CA GLY A 403 0.72 0.90 7.69
C GLY A 403 0.34 0.68 9.16
N PRO A 404 1.14 1.06 10.15
CA PRO A 404 2.11 2.16 10.05
C PRO A 404 3.54 1.79 9.70
N ARG A 405 3.95 0.52 9.79
CA ARG A 405 5.23 0.04 9.25
C ARG A 405 5.14 -0.06 7.73
N GLY A 406 5.40 1.06 7.07
CA GLY A 406 5.48 1.20 5.62
C GLY A 406 6.20 2.52 5.31
N MET A 407 6.30 2.88 4.04
CA MET A 407 6.79 4.18 3.63
C MET A 407 6.17 4.57 2.29
N ASP A 408 6.00 5.86 2.06
CA ASP A 408 5.85 6.39 0.71
C ASP A 408 7.22 6.41 0.02
N SER A 409 7.22 6.02 -1.25
CA SER A 409 8.41 5.91 -2.09
C SER A 409 8.24 6.74 -3.37
N LYS A 410 9.33 6.94 -4.12
CA LYS A 410 9.32 7.56 -5.44
C LYS A 410 8.74 6.62 -6.51
N SER A 411 7.49 6.25 -6.33
CA SER A 411 6.69 5.43 -7.24
C SER A 411 5.53 6.22 -7.82
N PHE A 412 5.00 5.78 -8.96
CA PHE A 412 3.79 6.37 -9.51
C PHE A 412 2.59 6.11 -8.60
N ASP A 413 1.98 7.16 -8.07
CA ASP A 413 0.73 7.07 -7.31
C ASP A 413 -0.42 7.79 -8.05
N LEU A 414 -1.42 7.01 -8.42
CA LEU A 414 -2.59 7.47 -9.19
C LEU A 414 -3.30 8.64 -8.50
N TYR A 415 -3.53 8.53 -7.20
CA TYR A 415 -4.28 9.53 -6.43
C TYR A 415 -3.50 10.85 -6.32
N THR A 416 -2.20 10.77 -6.07
CA THR A 416 -1.29 11.91 -6.03
C THR A 416 -1.24 12.62 -7.37
N GLN A 417 -1.02 11.88 -8.47
CA GLN A 417 -1.01 12.47 -9.81
C GLN A 417 -2.36 13.12 -10.17
N PHE A 418 -3.47 12.49 -9.80
CA PHE A 418 -4.80 13.10 -9.98
C PHE A 418 -4.93 14.42 -9.21
N LEU A 419 -4.55 14.45 -7.93
CA LEU A 419 -4.64 15.64 -7.08
C LEU A 419 -3.75 16.78 -7.59
N VAL A 420 -2.51 16.47 -7.99
CA VAL A 420 -1.58 17.41 -8.64
C VAL A 420 -2.21 18.01 -9.89
N GLN A 421 -2.79 17.20 -10.77
CA GLN A 421 -3.48 17.68 -11.98
C GLN A 421 -4.77 18.47 -11.68
N ARG A 422 -5.26 18.46 -10.43
CA ARG A 422 -6.34 19.34 -9.95
C ARG A 422 -5.83 20.62 -9.29
N GLY A 423 -4.52 20.85 -9.34
CA GLY A 423 -3.88 22.05 -8.80
C GLY A 423 -3.48 21.91 -7.33
N PHE A 424 -3.63 20.74 -6.70
CA PHE A 424 -3.21 20.53 -5.32
C PHE A 424 -1.77 20.02 -5.26
N SER A 425 -0.93 20.69 -4.50
CA SER A 425 0.36 20.11 -4.12
C SER A 425 0.15 19.05 -3.06
N VAL A 426 0.94 17.98 -3.12
CA VAL A 426 0.80 16.84 -2.22
C VAL A 426 2.11 16.66 -1.46
N LEU A 427 2.03 16.62 -0.13
CA LEU A 427 3.13 16.30 0.76
C LEU A 427 2.90 14.92 1.37
N GLN A 428 3.73 13.96 1.01
CA GLN A 428 3.81 12.65 1.66
C GLN A 428 4.86 12.69 2.77
N VAL A 429 4.57 12.08 3.92
CA VAL A 429 5.41 12.16 5.12
C VAL A 429 5.70 10.77 5.66
N ASN A 430 6.98 10.39 5.65
CA ASN A 430 7.50 9.18 6.29
C ASN A 430 7.84 9.49 7.75
N TYR A 431 6.79 9.65 8.56
CA TYR A 431 6.85 9.99 9.99
C TYR A 431 7.56 8.90 10.83
N ARG A 432 7.97 9.22 12.08
CA ARG A 432 8.61 8.22 12.97
C ARG A 432 7.77 6.95 13.08
N GLY A 433 8.37 5.79 12.84
CA GLY A 433 7.65 4.52 12.68
C GLY A 433 7.66 3.93 11.26
N SER A 434 8.00 4.75 10.25
CA SER A 434 8.09 4.33 8.84
C SER A 434 9.26 3.37 8.59
N THR A 435 9.15 2.52 7.58
CA THR A 435 10.27 1.67 7.11
C THR A 435 11.29 2.50 6.31
N GLY A 436 12.46 1.93 5.98
CA GLY A 436 13.51 2.62 5.21
C GLY A 436 14.47 3.48 6.04
N HIS A 437 14.34 3.46 7.37
CA HIS A 437 15.15 4.24 8.32
C HIS A 437 15.67 3.39 9.50
N GLY A 438 15.56 2.06 9.41
CA GLY A 438 15.99 1.15 10.47
C GLY A 438 14.95 0.87 11.56
N ARG A 439 15.26 -0.16 12.35
CA ARG A 439 14.43 -0.69 13.43
C ARG A 439 14.21 0.31 14.56
N GLU A 440 15.19 1.14 14.91
CA GLU A 440 15.09 2.14 15.97
C GLU A 440 14.07 3.21 15.59
N PHE A 441 14.11 3.72 14.35
CA PHE A 441 13.09 4.65 13.85
C PHE A 441 11.69 4.04 13.84
N ILE A 442 11.56 2.76 13.47
CA ILE A 442 10.30 2.02 13.53
C ILE A 442 9.75 1.92 14.96
N ARG A 443 10.62 1.68 15.94
CA ARG A 443 10.27 1.49 17.36
C ARG A 443 9.77 2.76 18.04
N GLU A 444 10.08 3.93 17.51
CA GLU A 444 9.56 5.21 18.04
C GLU A 444 8.04 5.28 18.04
N LEU A 445 7.38 4.50 17.17
CA LEU A 445 5.93 4.45 17.12
C LEU A 445 5.31 3.51 18.17
N TYR A 446 6.13 2.67 18.80
CA TYR A 446 5.63 1.67 19.73
C TYR A 446 5.06 2.31 20.98
N ASP A 447 3.89 1.80 21.37
CA ASP A 447 3.19 2.26 22.55
C ASP A 447 2.76 3.75 22.50
N ASP A 448 2.88 4.44 21.35
CA ASP A 448 2.62 5.89 21.21
C ASP A 448 1.82 6.31 19.95
N TRP A 449 0.92 5.46 19.45
CA TRP A 449 -0.01 5.90 18.39
C TRP A 449 -0.87 7.10 18.85
N GLY A 450 -0.94 8.14 18.02
CA GLY A 450 -1.57 9.44 18.34
C GLY A 450 -0.65 10.39 19.12
N GLY A 451 0.66 10.16 19.09
CA GLY A 451 1.69 10.88 19.83
C GLY A 451 2.60 11.71 18.92
N ALA A 452 3.91 11.52 19.07
CA ALA A 452 4.92 12.33 18.40
C ALA A 452 4.92 12.20 16.87
N GLU A 453 4.47 11.06 16.33
CA GLU A 453 4.33 10.87 14.89
C GLU A 453 3.26 11.77 14.28
N GLN A 454 2.24 12.14 15.04
CA GLN A 454 1.25 13.13 14.59
C GLN A 454 1.89 14.52 14.51
N GLY A 455 2.81 14.81 15.43
CA GLY A 455 3.60 16.03 15.40
C GLY A 455 4.54 16.09 14.21
N ASP A 456 5.20 14.98 13.85
CA ASP A 456 6.06 14.93 12.65
C ASP A 456 5.30 15.32 11.38
N VAL A 457 4.07 14.80 11.22
CA VAL A 457 3.20 15.13 10.08
C VAL A 457 2.83 16.61 10.05
N ALA A 458 2.48 17.19 11.21
CA ALA A 458 2.16 18.61 11.33
C ALA A 458 3.39 19.51 11.10
N SER A 459 4.55 19.16 11.68
CA SER A 459 5.81 19.87 11.48
C SER A 459 6.27 19.85 10.03
N ALA A 460 6.08 18.73 9.32
CA ALA A 460 6.36 18.63 7.89
C ALA A 460 5.47 19.58 7.07
N ALA A 461 4.18 19.67 7.41
CA ALA A 461 3.25 20.59 6.78
C ALA A 461 3.64 22.06 7.03
N GLU A 462 3.96 22.43 8.27
CA GLU A 462 4.42 23.78 8.63
C GLU A 462 5.74 24.14 7.94
N HIS A 463 6.66 23.18 7.84
CA HIS A 463 7.93 23.38 7.15
C HIS A 463 7.71 23.74 5.69
N VAL A 464 6.89 22.98 4.95
CA VAL A 464 6.65 23.30 3.54
C VAL A 464 5.88 24.61 3.38
N LEU A 465 4.88 24.88 4.23
CA LEU A 465 4.11 26.13 4.17
C LEU A 465 4.98 27.36 4.42
N SER A 466 5.94 27.27 5.35
CA SER A 466 6.86 28.37 5.68
C SER A 466 8.00 28.56 4.68
N THR A 467 8.46 27.48 4.02
CA THR A 467 9.60 27.52 3.09
C THR A 467 9.19 27.67 1.63
N ARG A 468 7.95 27.34 1.28
CA ARG A 468 7.42 27.37 -0.09
C ARG A 468 6.33 28.44 -0.18
N GLU A 469 6.74 29.68 -0.43
CA GLU A 469 5.85 30.87 -0.53
C GLU A 469 4.71 30.73 -1.57
N TRP A 470 4.77 29.72 -2.42
CA TRP A 470 3.78 29.43 -3.44
C TRP A 470 2.65 28.49 -2.98
N LEU A 471 2.76 27.89 -1.79
CA LEU A 471 1.66 27.15 -1.17
C LEU A 471 0.65 28.12 -0.53
N ASP A 472 -0.61 27.71 -0.51
CA ASP A 472 -1.70 28.46 0.11
C ASP A 472 -1.91 27.99 1.55
N GLU A 473 -1.47 28.80 2.51
CA GLU A 473 -1.63 28.53 3.95
C GLU A 473 -3.10 28.53 4.43
N ASP A 474 -4.02 29.13 3.67
CA ASP A 474 -5.46 29.15 3.98
C ASP A 474 -6.22 27.97 3.33
N ARG A 475 -5.52 27.04 2.66
CA ARG A 475 -6.11 25.88 1.99
C ARG A 475 -5.27 24.62 2.19
N VAL A 476 -5.32 24.09 3.40
CA VAL A 476 -4.57 22.89 3.82
C VAL A 476 -5.52 21.77 4.20
N VAL A 477 -5.34 20.58 3.62
CA VAL A 477 -6.19 19.41 3.85
C VAL A 477 -5.34 18.21 4.21
N VAL A 478 -5.77 17.40 5.16
CA VAL A 478 -5.15 16.09 5.44
C VAL A 478 -5.93 14.98 4.73
N PHE A 479 -5.24 14.04 4.08
CA PHE A 479 -5.85 12.87 3.44
C PHE A 479 -5.02 11.63 3.70
N GLY A 480 -5.60 10.57 4.25
CA GLY A 480 -4.88 9.31 4.42
C GLY A 480 -5.78 8.08 4.46
N GLY A 481 -5.19 6.91 4.16
CA GLY A 481 -5.84 5.60 4.12
C GLY A 481 -5.38 4.67 5.24
N SER A 482 -6.27 3.84 5.80
CA SER A 482 -5.94 2.87 6.86
C SER A 482 -5.32 3.55 8.09
N TYR A 483 -4.07 3.25 8.47
CA TYR A 483 -3.35 4.02 9.50
C TYR A 483 -3.23 5.52 9.13
N GLY A 484 -3.02 5.85 7.85
CA GLY A 484 -3.07 7.22 7.37
C GLY A 484 -4.44 7.87 7.59
N GLY A 485 -5.52 7.08 7.54
CA GLY A 485 -6.87 7.54 7.89
C GLY A 485 -7.05 7.77 9.40
N TYR A 486 -6.44 6.93 10.23
CA TYR A 486 -6.31 7.16 11.68
C TYR A 486 -5.52 8.45 11.96
N SER A 487 -4.40 8.65 11.26
CA SER A 487 -3.60 9.87 11.31
C SER A 487 -4.44 11.07 10.87
N ALA A 488 -5.17 11.01 9.76
CA ALA A 488 -6.06 12.09 9.31
C ALA A 488 -7.11 12.48 10.37
N TYR A 489 -7.70 11.52 11.08
CA TYR A 489 -8.58 11.82 12.21
C TYR A 489 -7.82 12.51 13.35
N TRP A 490 -6.64 12.02 13.71
CA TRP A 490 -5.81 12.62 14.75
C TRP A 490 -5.33 14.02 14.39
N GLN A 491 -4.89 14.26 13.17
CA GLN A 491 -4.49 15.58 12.68
C GLN A 491 -5.61 16.61 12.87
N LEU A 492 -6.87 16.27 12.53
CA LEU A 492 -8.01 17.16 12.74
C LEU A 492 -8.36 17.39 14.22
N VAL A 493 -8.14 16.39 15.08
CA VAL A 493 -8.42 16.47 16.52
C VAL A 493 -7.31 17.22 17.27
N GLN A 494 -6.07 16.99 16.86
CA GLN A 494 -4.86 17.43 17.54
C GLN A 494 -4.40 18.81 17.05
N TYR A 495 -4.53 19.10 15.75
CA TYR A 495 -4.09 20.34 15.11
C TYR A 495 -5.22 20.99 14.29
N PRO A 496 -6.38 21.28 14.91
CA PRO A 496 -7.56 21.79 14.20
C PRO A 496 -7.35 23.16 13.54
N ASP A 497 -6.34 23.91 13.98
CA ASP A 497 -5.99 25.22 13.44
C ASP A 497 -5.12 25.14 12.17
N LEU A 498 -4.52 23.97 11.88
CA LEU A 498 -3.66 23.75 10.71
C LEU A 498 -4.44 23.31 9.46
N TYR A 499 -5.61 22.68 9.62
CA TYR A 499 -6.33 22.01 8.54
C TYR A 499 -7.74 22.56 8.32
N ASP A 500 -8.07 22.91 7.07
CA ASP A 500 -9.42 23.30 6.64
C ASP A 500 -10.37 22.11 6.51
N ALA A 501 -9.83 20.95 6.12
CA ALA A 501 -10.58 19.72 5.96
C ALA A 501 -9.70 18.48 6.18
N GLY A 502 -10.35 17.34 6.41
CA GLY A 502 -9.68 16.05 6.41
C GLY A 502 -10.51 14.95 5.76
N VAL A 503 -9.81 14.04 5.09
CA VAL A 503 -10.37 12.87 4.42
C VAL A 503 -9.73 11.63 5.03
N ALA A 504 -10.53 10.82 5.73
CA ALA A 504 -10.08 9.58 6.33
C ALA A 504 -10.68 8.39 5.56
N TRP A 505 -9.86 7.72 4.75
CA TRP A 505 -10.27 6.55 3.98
C TRP A 505 -9.98 5.27 4.76
N ILE A 506 -11.02 4.45 5.03
CA ILE A 506 -10.93 3.20 5.81
C ILE A 506 -10.12 3.34 7.11
N GLY A 507 -10.19 4.52 7.73
CA GLY A 507 -9.36 4.90 8.88
C GLY A 507 -9.78 4.22 10.17
N LEU A 508 -8.80 3.87 10.99
CA LEU A 508 -9.03 3.31 12.33
C LEU A 508 -9.52 4.41 13.28
N THR A 509 -10.49 4.09 14.14
CA THR A 509 -11.12 5.07 15.05
C THR A 509 -11.23 4.57 16.49
N ASP A 510 -11.23 3.25 16.69
CA ASP A 510 -11.33 2.57 17.98
C ASP A 510 -10.35 1.38 17.99
N LEU A 511 -9.23 1.53 18.70
CA LEU A 511 -8.17 0.53 18.76
C LEU A 511 -8.55 -0.67 19.65
N GLU A 512 -9.45 -0.45 20.63
CA GLU A 512 -9.93 -1.53 21.51
C GLU A 512 -10.86 -2.46 20.73
N ASP A 513 -11.83 -1.89 20.01
CA ASP A 513 -12.73 -2.65 19.14
C ASP A 513 -11.96 -3.37 18.01
N GLN A 514 -10.97 -2.72 17.42
CA GLN A 514 -10.12 -3.34 16.40
C GLN A 514 -9.38 -4.58 16.95
N TYR A 515 -8.80 -4.48 18.13
CA TYR A 515 -8.09 -5.61 18.73
C TYR A 515 -9.01 -6.78 19.07
N GLU A 516 -10.21 -6.51 19.58
CA GLU A 516 -11.17 -7.56 19.92
C GLU A 516 -11.67 -8.32 18.68
N ASN A 517 -11.77 -7.65 17.54
CA ASN A 517 -12.44 -8.18 16.34
C ASN A 517 -11.51 -8.50 15.16
N THR A 518 -10.23 -8.12 15.19
CA THR A 518 -9.30 -8.45 14.10
C THR A 518 -8.86 -9.93 14.12
N MET A 519 -8.26 -10.39 13.01
CA MET A 519 -7.68 -11.73 12.87
C MET A 519 -6.55 -11.98 13.88
N ALA A 520 -6.35 -13.24 14.28
CA ALA A 520 -5.44 -13.59 15.36
C ALA A 520 -3.98 -13.15 15.10
N HIS A 521 -3.47 -13.32 13.88
CA HIS A 521 -2.13 -12.87 13.51
C HIS A 521 -2.00 -11.34 13.58
N TYR A 522 -3.04 -10.58 13.19
CA TYR A 522 -3.07 -9.12 13.36
C TYR A 522 -3.18 -8.65 14.82
N ARG A 523 -3.77 -9.46 15.72
CA ARG A 523 -3.78 -9.10 17.15
C ARG A 523 -2.39 -9.08 17.73
N THR A 524 -1.53 -10.03 17.37
CA THR A 524 -0.12 -10.03 17.78
C THR A 524 0.58 -8.76 17.32
N GLU A 525 0.31 -8.32 16.09
CA GLU A 525 0.87 -7.08 15.55
C GLU A 525 0.36 -5.83 16.30
N LEU A 526 -0.92 -5.79 16.67
CA LEU A 526 -1.46 -4.72 17.53
C LEU A 526 -0.86 -4.77 18.95
N MET A 527 -0.56 -5.95 19.50
CA MET A 527 0.12 -6.11 20.80
C MET A 527 1.59 -5.64 20.77
N ARG A 528 2.28 -5.82 19.63
CA ARG A 528 3.61 -5.23 19.38
C ARG A 528 3.54 -3.71 19.47
N ARG A 529 2.55 -3.12 18.79
CA ARG A 529 2.54 -1.69 18.44
C ARG A 529 1.79 -0.78 19.40
N THR A 530 0.82 -1.28 20.18
CA THR A 530 -0.08 -0.41 20.97
C THR A 530 -0.15 -0.72 22.46
N TRP A 531 0.04 0.33 23.27
CA TRP A 531 0.10 0.26 24.74
C TRP A 531 -1.23 -0.09 25.40
N VAL A 532 -2.35 0.24 24.74
CA VAL A 532 -3.73 0.04 25.23
C VAL A 532 -3.99 -1.42 25.62
N LEU A 533 -3.22 -2.37 25.06
CA LEU A 533 -3.52 -3.80 25.12
C LEU A 533 -2.52 -4.63 25.94
N ARG A 534 -1.35 -4.07 26.30
CA ARG A 534 -0.38 -4.71 27.22
C ARG A 534 -0.88 -4.80 28.68
N ARG A 535 -1.97 -4.09 29.02
CA ARG A 535 -2.52 -3.99 30.39
C ARG A 535 -3.12 -5.27 30.98
N ARG A 536 -3.28 -6.37 30.25
CA ARG A 536 -3.73 -7.63 30.87
C ARG A 536 -2.64 -8.40 31.60
N THR A 537 -1.35 -8.03 31.48
CA THR A 537 -0.26 -8.87 32.05
C THR A 537 0.66 -8.21 33.07
N ARG A 538 0.99 -6.91 33.07
CA ARG A 538 1.89 -6.32 34.11
C ARG A 538 1.60 -4.85 34.46
N THR A 539 1.75 -4.52 35.75
CA THR A 539 1.67 -3.17 36.34
C THR A 539 2.96 -2.38 36.10
N CYS A 540 2.95 -1.33 35.27
CA CYS A 540 3.93 -0.23 35.36
C CYS A 540 3.45 1.07 34.67
N THR A 541 3.99 2.19 35.13
CA THR A 541 3.52 3.57 34.95
C THR A 541 4.19 4.29 33.78
N ARG A 542 3.51 4.44 32.64
CA ARG A 542 3.69 5.53 31.65
C ARG A 542 2.36 5.69 30.89
N ASN A 543 1.98 6.90 30.50
CA ASN A 543 0.59 7.27 30.18
C ASN A 543 0.11 6.74 28.81
N GLY A 544 -0.75 5.72 28.77
CA GLY A 544 -1.47 5.34 27.54
C GLY A 544 -2.48 6.40 27.10
N ARG A 545 -2.47 6.72 25.80
CA ARG A 545 -3.32 7.74 25.19
C ARG A 545 -4.63 7.14 24.63
N PRO A 546 -5.76 7.84 24.77
CA PRO A 546 -7.08 7.39 24.31
C PRO A 546 -7.22 7.41 22.78
N SER A 547 -7.97 6.48 22.17
CA SER A 547 -8.38 6.53 20.75
C SER A 547 -9.13 7.83 20.40
N PRO A 548 -9.17 8.27 19.13
CA PRO A 548 -9.83 9.53 18.71
C PRO A 548 -11.28 9.67 19.22
N THR A 549 -11.99 8.56 19.32
CA THR A 549 -13.39 8.48 19.76
C THR A 549 -13.58 8.57 21.29
N SER A 550 -12.53 8.33 22.07
CA SER A 550 -12.58 8.18 23.53
C SER A 550 -12.11 9.41 24.32
N THR A 551 -11.65 10.47 23.63
CA THR A 551 -11.35 11.78 24.23
C THR A 551 -12.66 12.51 24.59
N THR A 552 -13.00 12.53 25.89
CA THR A 552 -14.26 13.08 26.42
C THR A 552 -14.39 14.61 26.37
N SER A 553 -13.42 15.28 25.77
CA SER A 553 -13.45 16.70 25.43
C SER A 553 -13.01 16.87 23.98
N THR A 554 -13.87 16.51 23.02
CA THR A 554 -13.68 16.96 21.64
C THR A 554 -13.73 18.50 21.65
N PRO A 555 -12.64 19.20 21.32
CA PRO A 555 -12.72 20.62 21.01
C PRO A 555 -13.74 20.78 19.86
N ARG A 556 -14.37 21.96 19.76
CA ARG A 556 -15.22 22.25 18.60
C ARG A 556 -14.32 22.28 17.36
N CYS A 557 -14.26 21.18 16.63
CA CYS A 557 -13.58 21.10 15.35
C CYS A 557 -14.43 21.88 14.32
N SER A 558 -13.89 22.96 13.76
CA SER A 558 -14.55 23.77 12.72
C SER A 558 -14.28 23.28 11.30
N SER A 559 -13.37 22.32 11.14
CA SER A 559 -12.99 21.74 9.85
C SER A 559 -14.00 20.72 9.36
N SER A 560 -14.08 20.57 8.05
CA SER A 560 -14.99 19.62 7.40
C SER A 560 -14.36 18.23 7.25
N THR A 561 -15.12 17.15 7.46
CA THR A 561 -14.58 15.77 7.43
C THR A 561 -15.36 14.89 6.46
N ALA A 562 -14.65 14.15 5.61
CA ALA A 562 -15.22 13.05 4.81
C ALA A 562 -14.66 11.70 5.29
N SER A 563 -15.50 10.67 5.31
CA SER A 563 -15.13 9.32 5.76
C SER A 563 -15.77 8.25 4.89
N THR A 564 -15.00 7.22 4.56
CA THR A 564 -15.44 6.09 3.72
C THR A 564 -15.05 4.76 4.36
N THR A 565 -15.96 3.78 4.33
CA THR A 565 -15.76 2.42 4.85
C THR A 565 -16.01 1.37 3.77
N ALA A 566 -15.22 0.29 3.76
CA ALA A 566 -15.50 -0.89 2.94
C ALA A 566 -16.73 -1.65 3.48
N GLY A 567 -17.51 -2.26 2.59
CA GLY A 567 -18.81 -2.87 2.88
C GLY A 567 -18.83 -4.40 2.82
N SER A 568 -17.71 -5.09 2.98
CA SER A 568 -17.67 -6.56 2.90
C SER A 568 -18.30 -7.21 4.14
N PRO A 569 -19.10 -8.28 3.98
CA PRO A 569 -19.85 -8.87 5.07
C PRO A 569 -19.00 -9.87 5.85
N PHE A 570 -18.11 -9.39 6.72
CA PHE A 570 -17.86 -10.13 7.96
C PHE A 570 -19.21 -10.36 8.63
N ARG A 571 -19.45 -11.53 9.23
CA ARG A 571 -20.63 -11.78 10.08
C ARG A 571 -20.60 -10.85 11.32
N ARG A 572 -20.94 -9.56 11.09
CA ARG A 572 -21.24 -8.39 11.96
C ARG A 572 -20.07 -7.66 12.66
N PRO A 573 -20.24 -6.35 12.98
CA PRO A 573 -20.96 -5.28 12.27
C PRO A 573 -20.04 -4.12 11.83
N GLY A 574 -20.45 -3.38 10.79
CA GLY A 574 -19.86 -2.09 10.38
C GLY A 574 -20.01 -0.99 11.45
N CYS A 575 -19.22 -1.08 12.52
CA CYS A 575 -19.30 -0.20 13.68
C CYS A 575 -18.14 0.80 13.80
N SER A 576 -16.98 0.59 13.16
CA SER A 576 -15.83 1.50 13.36
C SER A 576 -16.11 2.94 12.91
N ALA A 577 -16.91 3.15 11.85
CA ALA A 577 -17.35 4.51 11.46
C ALA A 577 -18.68 4.96 12.11
N MET A 578 -19.40 4.09 12.83
CA MET A 578 -20.71 4.39 13.41
C MET A 578 -20.79 4.17 14.93
N PRO A 579 -20.16 5.05 15.73
CA PRO A 579 -20.74 5.40 17.02
C PRO A 579 -20.70 6.92 17.32
N SER A 580 -21.12 7.78 16.39
CA SER A 580 -21.34 9.22 16.70
C SER A 580 -22.78 9.59 17.10
N LYS A 581 -23.67 8.59 17.26
CA LYS A 581 -25.06 8.83 17.71
C LYS A 581 -25.15 8.90 19.23
N THR A 582 -25.02 10.12 19.75
CA THR A 582 -25.63 10.66 20.99
C THR A 582 -26.22 9.64 21.97
N ARG A 583 -25.48 9.32 23.04
CA ARG A 583 -26.02 8.58 24.20
C ARG A 583 -26.50 9.56 25.27
N ALA A 584 -27.79 9.91 25.22
CA ALA A 584 -28.46 10.59 26.32
C ALA A 584 -28.68 9.59 27.48
N THR A 585 -28.18 9.92 28.67
CA THR A 585 -28.37 9.16 29.90
C THR A 585 -29.76 9.42 30.51
N PRO A 586 -30.44 8.39 31.05
CA PRO A 586 -31.42 8.60 32.11
C PRO A 586 -30.79 8.32 33.48
N LYS A 587 -30.95 9.28 34.39
CA LYS A 587 -30.82 9.08 35.83
C LYS A 587 -31.94 8.16 36.31
N ASP A 588 -31.64 7.14 37.11
CA ASP A 588 -32.12 7.14 38.50
C ASP A 588 -31.46 6.10 39.42
N ARG A 589 -31.53 6.42 40.71
CA ARG A 589 -30.92 5.85 41.91
C ARG A 589 -31.30 4.39 42.23
N THR A 590 -30.37 3.62 42.80
CA THR A 590 -30.31 3.31 44.25
C THR A 590 -29.23 2.26 44.58
N ALA A 591 -28.62 2.44 45.74
CA ALA A 591 -27.48 1.72 46.27
C ALA A 591 -27.87 0.51 47.15
N ARG A 592 -27.01 -0.51 47.18
CA ARG A 592 -26.46 -1.24 48.37
C ARG A 592 -26.01 -2.66 47.97
N SER A 593 -24.71 -2.96 48.10
CA SER A 593 -24.09 -3.81 49.16
C SER A 593 -24.72 -5.21 49.23
N SER A 594 -24.02 -6.33 49.17
CA SER A 594 -22.72 -6.70 49.72
C SER A 594 -22.46 -8.18 49.40
N THR A 595 -21.18 -8.61 49.44
CA THR A 595 -20.68 -9.96 49.82
C THR A 595 -21.23 -11.18 49.05
N GLY A 596 -20.46 -12.05 48.42
CA GLY A 596 -19.10 -12.50 48.73
C GLY A 596 -19.12 -14.03 48.73
N SER A 597 -18.12 -14.63 48.08
CA SER A 597 -17.72 -16.06 48.19
C SER A 597 -18.74 -17.09 47.69
N SER A 598 -18.41 -18.27 47.17
CA SER A 598 -17.18 -18.90 46.69
C SER A 598 -17.58 -20.33 46.27
N VAL A 599 -16.71 -20.97 45.47
CA VAL A 599 -16.39 -22.42 45.56
C VAL A 599 -17.31 -23.43 44.84
N ARG A 600 -16.70 -23.99 43.77
CA ARG A 600 -16.57 -25.43 43.39
C ARG A 600 -17.85 -26.22 43.07
N ARG A 601 -17.85 -27.27 42.24
CA ARG A 601 -16.96 -27.95 41.27
C ARG A 601 -17.76 -29.21 40.89
N ALA A 602 -17.60 -29.72 39.66
CA ALA A 602 -17.97 -31.09 39.23
C ALA A 602 -19.50 -31.37 39.17
N THR A 603 -20.08 -32.14 38.24
CA THR A 603 -19.61 -33.12 37.25
C THR A 603 -20.81 -33.46 36.34
N HIS A 604 -20.51 -33.77 35.07
CA HIS A 604 -21.25 -34.56 34.05
C HIS A 604 -22.13 -35.74 34.55
N PRO A 605 -22.90 -36.49 33.71
CA PRO A 605 -23.16 -36.43 32.24
C PRO A 605 -24.60 -36.84 31.77
N GLN A 606 -24.76 -37.02 30.45
CA GLN A 606 -25.72 -37.91 29.73
C GLN A 606 -27.21 -37.47 29.68
N THR A 607 -28.03 -37.66 28.64
CA THR A 607 -27.95 -38.32 27.31
C THR A 607 -29.27 -38.01 26.59
N SER A 608 -29.23 -37.92 25.25
CA SER A 608 -30.31 -38.34 24.31
C SER A 608 -31.63 -37.51 24.34
N SER A 609 -32.46 -37.36 23.30
CA SER A 609 -32.57 -37.93 21.97
C SER A 609 -33.60 -37.11 21.16
N ARG A 610 -33.43 -37.16 19.83
CA ARG A 610 -34.49 -37.34 18.80
C ARG A 610 -35.60 -36.29 18.58
N ARG A 611 -35.49 -35.72 17.37
CA ARG A 611 -36.40 -35.84 16.20
C ARG A 611 -37.66 -34.96 16.07
N ASN A 612 -37.91 -34.70 14.78
CA ASN A 612 -39.10 -34.19 14.07
C ASN A 612 -39.19 -32.65 14.10
N GLY A 613 -39.10 -31.92 12.99
CA GLY A 613 -39.48 -32.24 11.61
C GLY A 613 -40.95 -31.90 11.40
N CYS A 614 -41.24 -30.70 10.90
CA CYS A 614 -42.29 -30.44 9.91
C CYS A 614 -42.29 -28.97 9.47
N SER A 615 -42.23 -28.82 8.15
CA SER A 615 -42.62 -27.71 7.31
C SER A 615 -44.02 -27.16 7.62
N ALA A 616 -44.24 -25.86 7.40
CA ALA A 616 -45.22 -25.37 6.42
C ALA A 616 -45.19 -23.84 6.30
N SER A 617 -45.11 -23.43 5.03
CA SER A 617 -45.40 -22.14 4.41
C SER A 617 -46.78 -21.55 4.72
N SER A 618 -46.91 -20.22 4.65
CA SER A 618 -47.82 -19.44 3.76
C SER A 618 -48.10 -18.05 4.36
N THR A 619 -47.61 -16.95 3.77
CA THR A 619 -48.24 -16.03 2.78
C THR A 619 -49.45 -15.21 3.23
N THR A 620 -49.40 -13.92 2.82
CA THR A 620 -50.48 -12.92 2.58
C THR A 620 -51.04 -12.20 3.81
N SER A 621 -51.38 -10.90 3.82
CA SER A 621 -51.31 -9.78 2.87
C SER A 621 -51.84 -8.50 3.58
N SER A 622 -51.39 -7.32 3.10
CA SER A 622 -51.99 -5.97 3.07
C SER A 622 -53.16 -5.56 4.00
N VAL A 623 -53.13 -4.30 4.48
CA VAL A 623 -54.11 -3.20 4.22
C VAL A 623 -53.56 -1.91 4.85
N GLY A 624 -53.66 -0.78 4.13
CA GLY A 624 -53.35 0.57 4.64
C GLY A 624 -54.61 1.40 4.88
N GLU A 625 -54.46 2.56 5.55
CA GLU A 625 -55.25 3.77 5.25
C GLU A 625 -54.73 5.03 5.98
N SER A 626 -54.93 6.14 5.26
CA SER A 626 -54.68 7.58 5.45
C SER A 626 -55.00 8.29 6.79
N GLY A 627 -54.31 9.41 7.04
CA GLY A 627 -54.96 10.67 7.50
C GLY A 627 -54.17 11.60 8.46
N PRO A 628 -54.13 12.93 8.26
CA PRO A 628 -53.05 13.82 8.76
C PRO A 628 -53.44 14.70 9.97
N LYS A 629 -52.48 15.14 10.80
CA LYS A 629 -52.67 16.27 11.74
C LYS A 629 -51.41 17.14 11.98
N ARG A 630 -51.53 18.39 11.47
CA ARG A 630 -51.20 19.71 12.04
C ARG A 630 -49.82 19.99 12.67
N SER A 631 -49.16 20.97 12.06
CA SER A 631 -48.11 21.84 12.60
C SER A 631 -48.65 22.97 13.50
N LEU A 632 -47.86 23.38 14.48
CA LEU A 632 -47.79 24.74 15.07
C LEU A 632 -46.35 24.98 15.62
N PRO A 633 -45.90 26.24 15.75
CA PRO A 633 -44.50 26.63 15.55
C PRO A 633 -43.72 26.86 16.84
N THR A 634 -42.40 26.68 16.80
CA THR A 634 -41.48 27.21 17.82
C THR A 634 -40.16 27.63 17.18
N THR A 635 -40.01 28.95 17.07
CA THR A 635 -38.83 29.78 17.36
C THR A 635 -37.45 29.31 16.87
N GLU A 636 -36.90 30.11 15.94
CA GLU A 636 -35.47 30.23 15.69
C GLU A 636 -34.70 30.52 16.99
N SER A 637 -33.74 29.66 17.29
CA SER A 637 -32.54 30.00 18.04
C SER A 637 -31.38 29.33 17.33
N GLY A 638 -30.44 30.13 16.84
CA GLY A 638 -29.30 29.70 16.04
C GLY A 638 -28.55 28.52 16.67
N GLY A 639 -28.41 27.45 15.88
CA GLY A 639 -27.72 26.22 16.26
C GLY A 639 -26.69 25.85 15.19
N VAL A 640 -25.43 26.11 15.56
CA VAL A 640 -24.15 25.47 15.19
C VAL A 640 -24.26 24.26 14.25
N GLU A 641 -23.53 24.31 13.13
CA GLU A 641 -23.35 23.19 12.20
C GLU A 641 -22.67 22.00 12.89
N ALA A 642 -23.26 20.82 12.72
CA ALA A 642 -22.72 19.53 13.16
C ALA A 642 -21.54 19.11 12.29
N LEU A 643 -20.65 18.26 12.82
CA LEU A 643 -19.67 17.49 12.05
C LEU A 643 -20.39 16.81 10.86
N ILE A 644 -20.23 17.36 9.65
CA ILE A 644 -20.90 16.83 8.46
C ILE A 644 -19.96 15.80 7.84
N ILE A 645 -20.23 14.52 8.10
CA ILE A 645 -19.65 13.42 7.33
C ILE A 645 -20.28 13.47 5.93
N LEU A 646 -19.51 13.94 4.94
CA LEU A 646 -19.94 13.94 3.54
C LEU A 646 -19.41 12.70 2.81
N PRO A 647 -20.21 12.09 1.91
CA PRO A 647 -19.68 11.20 0.88
C PRO A 647 -18.59 11.92 0.07
N VAL A 648 -17.48 11.24 -0.22
CA VAL A 648 -16.27 11.81 -0.84
C VAL A 648 -16.60 12.56 -2.15
N ASP A 649 -17.45 11.97 -2.98
CA ASP A 649 -18.02 12.51 -4.22
C ASP A 649 -18.76 13.85 -4.02
N ARG A 650 -19.55 13.99 -2.94
CA ARG A 650 -20.26 15.24 -2.62
C ARG A 650 -19.36 16.28 -1.95
N PHE A 651 -18.30 15.85 -1.27
CA PHE A 651 -17.29 16.75 -0.71
C PHE A 651 -16.55 17.48 -1.84
N TRP A 652 -16.04 16.73 -2.83
CA TRP A 652 -15.32 17.30 -3.98
C TRP A 652 -16.18 18.26 -4.81
N GLN A 653 -17.42 17.91 -5.14
CA GLN A 653 -18.31 18.80 -5.92
C GLN A 653 -18.67 20.10 -5.19
N ARG A 654 -18.85 20.05 -3.87
CA ARG A 654 -19.26 21.22 -3.08
C ARG A 654 -18.10 22.16 -2.81
N TRP A 655 -16.87 21.64 -2.82
CA TRP A 655 -15.65 22.43 -2.67
C TRP A 655 -15.16 22.98 -4.02
N ALA A 656 -15.11 22.16 -5.08
CA ALA A 656 -14.79 22.61 -6.44
C ALA A 656 -15.76 23.70 -6.96
N GLY A 657 -17.03 23.66 -6.54
CA GLY A 657 -18.01 24.72 -6.82
C GLY A 657 -17.68 26.10 -6.23
N ARG A 658 -16.71 26.21 -5.31
CA ARG A 658 -16.16 27.49 -4.82
C ARG A 658 -14.96 27.99 -5.62
N VAL A 659 -14.44 27.20 -6.57
CA VAL A 659 -13.21 27.45 -7.35
C VAL A 659 -13.48 28.21 -8.67
N ALA A 660 -14.72 28.58 -9.00
CA ALA A 660 -15.00 29.38 -10.19
C ALA A 660 -14.65 30.87 -10.00
N PRO A 661 -13.83 31.50 -10.87
CA PRO A 661 -13.56 32.93 -10.79
C PRO A 661 -14.85 33.72 -11.09
N ARG A 662 -15.24 34.63 -10.18
CA ARG A 662 -16.31 35.60 -10.42
C ARG A 662 -15.89 36.57 -11.52
N VAL A 663 -16.19 36.24 -12.78
CA VAL A 663 -16.19 37.23 -13.86
C VAL A 663 -17.40 38.14 -13.66
N ALA A 664 -17.15 39.36 -13.20
CA ALA A 664 -18.15 40.41 -13.11
C ALA A 664 -18.56 40.86 -14.53
N VAL A 665 -19.58 40.23 -15.11
CA VAL A 665 -20.26 40.74 -16.30
C VAL A 665 -21.32 41.75 -15.85
N ARG A 666 -21.01 43.04 -15.99
CA ARG A 666 -22.01 44.11 -15.95
C ARG A 666 -23.03 43.90 -17.07
N SER A 667 -24.26 43.59 -16.71
CA SER A 667 -25.41 43.60 -17.62
C SER A 667 -25.76 45.03 -18.03
N PRO A 668 -25.97 45.34 -19.33
CA PRO A 668 -26.67 46.54 -19.72
C PRO A 668 -28.18 46.27 -19.78
N THR A 669 -28.90 47.23 -19.24
CA THR A 669 -30.35 47.34 -19.15
C THR A 669 -31.02 47.34 -20.52
N THR A 670 -32.12 46.62 -20.64
CA THR A 670 -33.05 46.65 -21.78
C THR A 670 -33.81 47.97 -21.85
N ALA A 671 -33.80 48.62 -23.01
CA ALA A 671 -34.81 49.60 -23.40
C ALA A 671 -35.14 49.45 -24.89
N GLN A 672 -36.45 49.24 -25.16
CA GLN A 672 -37.08 49.20 -26.48
C GLN A 672 -36.98 50.55 -27.21
N GLY A 673 -36.92 50.52 -28.55
CA GLY A 673 -37.18 51.73 -29.35
C GLY A 673 -36.83 51.65 -30.84
N SER A 674 -37.75 51.09 -31.63
CA SER A 674 -38.15 51.45 -33.01
C SER A 674 -37.20 52.17 -34.01
N ARG A 675 -37.23 51.61 -35.24
CA ARG A 675 -37.34 52.25 -36.58
C ARG A 675 -36.11 52.82 -37.32
N GLU A 676 -36.15 52.50 -38.62
CA GLU A 676 -35.76 53.30 -39.80
C GLU A 676 -34.33 53.21 -40.41
N THR A 677 -34.28 52.42 -41.49
CA THR A 677 -33.82 52.75 -42.86
C THR A 677 -32.43 53.35 -43.16
N ARG A 678 -31.83 52.72 -44.20
CA ARG A 678 -31.15 53.28 -45.39
C ARG A 678 -29.64 53.63 -45.36
N THR A 679 -28.92 52.80 -46.12
CA THR A 679 -28.01 53.12 -47.24
C THR A 679 -26.69 53.90 -47.07
N ARG A 680 -25.65 53.27 -47.65
CA ARG A 680 -24.63 53.76 -48.61
C ARG A 680 -23.31 54.40 -48.11
N SER A 681 -22.24 53.74 -48.57
CA SER A 681 -21.17 54.25 -49.47
C SER A 681 -19.85 54.83 -48.92
N GLY A 682 -18.76 54.41 -49.59
CA GLY A 682 -17.50 55.15 -49.81
C GLY A 682 -16.27 54.45 -49.19
N SER A 683 -15.43 53.68 -49.91
CA SER A 683 -14.33 54.08 -50.83
C SER A 683 -13.24 54.94 -50.16
N ALA A 684 -11.93 54.88 -50.39
CA ALA A 684 -10.97 54.03 -51.10
C ALA A 684 -9.59 54.76 -50.95
N HIS A 685 -8.46 54.04 -51.14
CA HIS A 685 -7.15 54.55 -51.64
C HIS A 685 -6.27 55.43 -50.70
N THR A 686 -4.92 55.49 -50.73
CA THR A 686 -3.75 54.86 -51.42
C THR A 686 -2.44 55.45 -50.87
N GLY A 687 -1.32 54.72 -50.96
CA GLY A 687 0.07 55.24 -51.20
C GLY A 687 1.01 55.26 -49.97
N HIS A 688 2.14 54.55 -49.86
CA HIS A 688 3.39 54.32 -50.64
C HIS A 688 4.60 55.23 -50.29
N SER A 689 5.68 54.62 -49.72
CA SER A 689 7.13 54.75 -50.05
C SER A 689 7.97 53.86 -49.09
N LYS A 690 8.58 52.71 -49.44
CA LYS A 690 9.93 52.41 -50.03
C LYS A 690 11.11 53.20 -49.43
N VAL A 691 12.22 52.58 -48.97
CA VAL A 691 13.40 51.99 -49.72
C VAL A 691 14.19 50.97 -48.82
N LYS A 692 14.35 49.68 -49.20
CA LYS A 692 15.55 48.89 -49.69
C LYS A 692 16.84 48.89 -48.83
N SER A 693 17.42 47.72 -48.48
CA SER A 693 18.34 46.92 -49.34
C SER A 693 18.34 45.38 -49.06
N ALA A 694 18.81 44.60 -50.05
CA ALA A 694 18.86 43.13 -50.14
C ALA A 694 20.33 42.63 -50.19
N VAL A 695 20.70 41.35 -49.99
CA VAL A 695 20.80 40.22 -50.96
C VAL A 695 21.41 39.00 -50.20
N ARG A 696 20.74 37.82 -50.08
CA ARG A 696 20.90 36.50 -50.82
C ARG A 696 22.21 35.71 -50.50
N SER A 697 22.29 34.37 -50.39
CA SER A 697 21.53 33.24 -50.98
C SER A 697 21.88 31.83 -50.40
N THR A 698 20.89 30.90 -50.37
CA THR A 698 20.87 29.46 -50.82
C THR A 698 21.91 28.43 -50.29
N ALA A 699 21.67 27.11 -50.14
CA ALA A 699 20.56 26.16 -50.16
C ALA A 699 21.10 24.75 -49.76
N SER A 700 20.21 23.88 -49.25
CA SER A 700 20.24 22.41 -48.94
C SER A 700 20.86 21.45 -49.99
N PRO A 701 20.82 20.07 -49.87
CA PRO A 701 20.67 19.12 -48.74
C PRO A 701 21.50 17.77 -48.86
N ARG A 702 21.22 16.82 -47.92
CA ARG A 702 21.13 15.32 -48.05
C ARG A 702 22.30 14.37 -47.68
N THR A 703 21.86 13.24 -47.11
CA THR A 703 22.34 11.82 -47.10
C THR A 703 23.30 11.29 -46.00
N SER A 704 22.77 10.37 -45.18
CA SER A 704 23.40 9.20 -44.51
C SER A 704 23.91 8.16 -45.56
N PRO A 705 24.54 6.99 -45.24
CA PRO A 705 24.75 6.30 -43.95
C PRO A 705 26.13 5.57 -43.77
N THR A 706 26.20 4.67 -42.77
CA THR A 706 27.04 3.45 -42.61
C THR A 706 28.48 3.52 -42.05
N ALA A 707 28.58 3.14 -40.76
CA ALA A 707 29.20 1.90 -40.22
C ALA A 707 30.72 1.63 -40.30
N TRP A 708 31.15 0.87 -39.27
CA TRP A 708 32.39 0.09 -39.07
C TRP A 708 33.50 0.66 -38.16
N THR A 709 33.37 0.29 -36.87
CA THR A 709 34.30 -0.53 -36.04
C THR A 709 35.81 -0.23 -35.93
N PHE A 710 36.28 -0.48 -34.70
CA PHE A 710 37.55 -1.12 -34.27
C PHE A 710 38.67 -0.24 -33.66
N PRO A 711 39.55 -0.80 -32.79
CA PRO A 711 39.57 -0.51 -31.35
C PRO A 711 40.99 -0.13 -30.84
N ARG A 712 41.16 -0.02 -29.51
CA ARG A 712 42.26 -0.58 -28.66
C ARG A 712 42.22 0.10 -27.28
N ARG A 713 42.08 -0.65 -26.17
CA ARG A 713 43.18 -1.20 -25.33
C ARG A 713 44.35 -0.21 -25.18
N SER A 714 44.86 0.15 -24.01
CA SER A 714 44.81 -0.48 -22.68
C SER A 714 45.64 0.40 -21.72
N SER A 715 45.48 0.09 -20.44
CA SER A 715 46.50 0.09 -19.38
C SER A 715 46.74 1.35 -18.54
N THR A 716 46.43 1.17 -17.26
CA THR A 716 47.23 1.51 -16.07
C THR A 716 47.38 2.98 -15.71
N ARG A 717 46.61 3.43 -14.72
CA ARG A 717 47.05 3.47 -13.32
C ARG A 717 45.88 3.57 -12.38
#